data_AF-A0A1V6DG07-F1
#
_entry.id   AF-A0A1V6DG07-F1
#
_cell.length_a   1.000
_cell.length_b   1.000
_cell.length_c   1.000
_cell.angle_alpha   90.00
_cell.angle_beta   90.00
_cell.angle_gamma   90.00
#
_symmetry.space_group_name_H-M   'P 1'
#
loop_
_entity.id
_entity.type
_entity.pdbx_description
1 polymer ?
#
loop_
_entity_poly.entity_id
_entity_poly.type
_entity_poly.pdbx_seq_one_letter_code
_entity_poly.pdbx_strand_id
1 'polypeptide(L)'
;MNRRRLQGVRFSPGGMEQQGRRLRCVAAALIALAALAPAAAWSAQTGTLRVHNIFGSNMVIQRDKPITIWGWAAPGGKVSVQLGQEKAQATAGEKEGRWEVTLPARPADAAGQKMVVTCGGQTIEMDNIVIGDVWVMNGQSNMAFGLAKIHGADMETAAADLPLLRCVGISPNESENLETDIPTEKLEPWTVSTPETAGDFSAIGYVFGSRLQRALRVPVGIIDNARGGASLESLVPRHKFKDHPLAAKYLESVVQRRAEFDWDAAVQKLIEKWEKTVAEQRKKGVSEDKLPPKPTRADLRSWSIPGRSPSDAASCYNGMFAVFKGLHIKGVLFHQGYNNAMSSACRPKRYRVLMKLMVEGWREDFQEPNLPVGVIGFCAGSISQTRDNFEAWSDSGGAYIREAQRLGLADVKDPEHTAFLPACDVQIPGLHPAKKVEHGERAARWALNRVYGMKIDWDSASLVSAERDGDCMVLTFDKKVMPDDMSTAIEGFSIADKSGKFYMAYAAWPQTKDAGVWNTPNKNFDATKVIVWSPLVKEPAAVRYAWATSPMGNLKVNGKPWLPLHNFRTDNWDWPESEDPAETLVDRGKGRAMQQEAAERLEYRKTEEARQAVEILKRLQTLGKKDPTAGKEAKGTTS
;
A
#
# COMPACT_ATOMS: atom_id res chain seq x y z
N MET A 1 9.47 -71.16 62.31
CA MET A 1 9.49 -72.01 61.11
C MET A 1 8.56 -71.42 60.05
N ASN A 2 9.12 -71.12 58.87
CA ASN A 2 8.52 -71.07 57.53
C ASN A 2 6.99 -71.17 57.32
N ARG A 3 6.45 -70.19 56.54
CA ARG A 3 5.49 -70.26 55.40
C ARG A 3 4.46 -69.11 55.46
N ARG A 4 4.38 -68.21 54.46
CA ARG A 4 3.66 -68.32 53.15
C ARG A 4 2.17 -68.66 53.34
N ARG A 5 1.18 -68.13 52.62
CA ARG A 5 0.93 -67.03 51.65
C ARG A 5 -0.58 -67.21 51.32
N LEU A 6 -1.23 -66.15 50.80
CA LEU A 6 -2.40 -66.17 49.88
C LEU A 6 -3.83 -66.44 50.41
N GLN A 7 -4.65 -65.38 50.26
CA GLN A 7 -5.89 -65.25 49.46
C GLN A 7 -7.13 -66.16 49.68
N GLY A 8 -8.25 -65.47 49.91
CA GLY A 8 -9.58 -65.73 49.31
C GLY A 8 -10.63 -66.36 50.24
N VAL A 9 -11.93 -66.02 50.23
CA VAL A 9 -12.79 -65.28 49.29
C VAL A 9 -14.21 -65.15 49.92
N ARG A 10 -14.92 -64.02 49.69
CA ARG A 10 -16.41 -63.77 49.66
C ARG A 10 -17.25 -63.97 50.95
N PHE A 11 -18.39 -63.31 51.20
CA PHE A 11 -19.30 -62.41 50.45
C PHE A 11 -19.99 -61.48 51.48
N SER A 12 -20.39 -60.28 51.05
CA SER A 12 -21.14 -59.22 51.77
C SER A 12 -22.69 -59.46 51.72
N PRO A 13 -23.62 -58.60 52.22
CA PRO A 13 -23.46 -57.22 52.74
C PRO A 13 -24.35 -56.77 53.94
N GLY A 14 -24.09 -55.54 54.40
CA GLY A 14 -25.05 -54.60 55.04
C GLY A 14 -24.71 -54.25 56.49
N GLY A 15 -24.67 -52.99 56.96
CA GLY A 15 -24.91 -51.66 56.41
C GLY A 15 -24.42 -50.56 57.40
N MET A 16 -24.09 -49.40 56.86
CA MET A 16 -23.49 -48.15 57.40
C MET A 16 -24.52 -47.23 58.11
N GLU A 17 -24.20 -46.20 58.91
CA GLU A 17 -23.00 -45.69 59.60
C GLU A 17 -23.42 -44.54 60.55
N GLN A 18 -22.53 -44.15 61.48
CA GLN A 18 -22.72 -43.17 62.56
C GLN A 18 -21.85 -41.90 62.39
N GLN A 19 -22.38 -40.78 62.91
CA GLN A 19 -21.80 -39.73 63.80
C GLN A 19 -20.31 -39.33 63.67
N GLY A 20 -20.00 -38.03 63.63
CA GLY A 20 -19.76 -37.20 64.84
C GLY A 20 -18.35 -36.56 64.76
N ARG A 21 -17.90 -35.56 65.53
CA ARG A 21 -18.39 -34.81 66.70
C ARG A 21 -17.26 -33.84 67.12
N ARG A 22 -17.62 -32.59 67.54
CA ARG A 22 -17.23 -31.93 68.83
C ARG A 22 -15.73 -31.49 69.01
N LEU A 23 -15.32 -30.49 69.83
CA LEU A 23 -15.89 -29.78 70.99
C LEU A 23 -14.94 -28.64 71.49
N ARG A 24 -15.51 -27.51 72.00
CA ARG A 24 -15.15 -26.68 73.23
C ARG A 24 -13.75 -25.99 73.34
N CYS A 25 -13.50 -24.87 74.05
CA CYS A 25 -14.25 -23.88 74.87
C CYS A 25 -13.28 -22.71 75.31
N VAL A 26 -13.82 -21.49 75.57
CA VAL A 26 -13.51 -20.50 76.67
C VAL A 26 -12.09 -19.83 76.66
N ALA A 27 -11.81 -18.51 76.87
CA ALA A 27 -12.48 -17.27 77.31
C ALA A 27 -11.60 -16.00 77.02
N ALA A 28 -12.23 -14.82 77.18
CA ALA A 28 -11.70 -13.52 77.67
C ALA A 28 -11.09 -12.44 76.72
N ALA A 29 -11.89 -11.39 76.50
CA ALA A 29 -11.68 -9.96 76.84
C ALA A 29 -10.74 -9.01 76.02
N LEU A 30 -11.28 -7.79 75.78
CA LEU A 30 -10.67 -6.45 75.62
C LEU A 30 -10.34 -5.85 74.22
N ILE A 31 -11.19 -4.87 73.84
CA ILE A 31 -10.94 -3.46 73.44
C ILE A 31 -9.73 -3.10 72.53
N ALA A 32 -10.02 -2.58 71.32
CA ALA A 32 -9.51 -1.31 70.73
C ALA A 32 -9.88 -1.25 69.22
N LEU A 33 -10.88 -0.45 68.82
CA LEU A 33 -10.79 0.90 68.24
C LEU A 33 -9.95 1.05 66.95
N ALA A 34 -10.68 1.41 65.89
CA ALA A 34 -10.29 2.24 64.74
C ALA A 34 -9.12 1.81 63.84
N ALA A 35 -9.46 1.24 62.68
CA ALA A 35 -8.85 1.65 61.43
C ALA A 35 -9.96 1.83 60.38
N LEU A 36 -10.35 3.09 60.19
CA LEU A 36 -10.91 3.58 58.93
C LEU A 36 -9.91 3.20 57.82
N ALA A 37 -10.16 2.07 57.16
CA ALA A 37 -9.48 1.75 55.92
C ALA A 37 -10.18 2.57 54.83
N PRO A 38 -9.49 3.52 54.17
CA PRO A 38 -10.08 4.24 53.06
C PRO A 38 -10.45 3.22 52.00
N ALA A 39 -11.70 3.28 51.54
CA ALA A 39 -12.04 2.77 50.22
C ALA A 39 -11.05 3.45 49.27
N ALA A 40 -10.03 2.70 48.85
CA ALA A 40 -9.11 3.13 47.82
C ALA A 40 -9.94 3.19 46.53
N ALA A 41 -10.56 4.34 46.33
CA ALA A 41 -11.01 4.78 45.04
C ALA A 41 -9.77 4.75 44.14
N TRP A 42 -9.64 3.71 43.33
CA TRP A 42 -9.04 3.88 42.02
C TRP A 42 -10.03 4.72 41.21
N SER A 43 -10.07 6.02 41.51
CA SER A 43 -10.42 6.99 40.49
C SER A 43 -9.22 7.03 39.54
N ALA A 44 -9.36 6.36 38.39
CA ALA A 44 -8.82 6.92 37.17
C ALA A 44 -9.14 8.42 37.18
N GLN A 45 -8.23 9.27 36.69
CA GLN A 45 -8.43 10.71 36.62
C GLN A 45 -9.66 11.00 35.74
N THR A 46 -10.82 10.97 36.37
CA THR A 46 -12.15 11.06 35.80
C THR A 46 -12.45 12.54 35.84
N GLY A 47 -12.38 13.20 34.68
CA GLY A 47 -12.82 14.58 34.60
C GLY A 47 -12.08 15.51 33.65
N THR A 48 -10.92 15.14 33.12
CA THR A 48 -10.18 16.06 32.24
C THR A 48 -10.84 16.16 30.87
N LEU A 49 -11.33 17.35 30.54
CA LEU A 49 -11.73 17.70 29.17
C LEU A 49 -10.56 17.49 28.21
N ARG A 50 -10.80 16.72 27.15
CA ARG A 50 -9.89 16.52 26.02
C ARG A 50 -10.68 16.36 24.72
N VAL A 51 -10.07 16.76 23.61
CA VAL A 51 -10.54 16.47 22.25
C VAL A 51 -9.75 15.30 21.68
N HIS A 52 -10.29 14.63 20.66
CA HIS A 52 -9.49 13.66 19.89
C HIS A 52 -8.25 14.33 19.30
N ASN A 53 -7.09 13.66 19.36
CA ASN A 53 -5.81 14.29 19.10
C ASN A 53 -5.65 14.78 17.65
N ILE A 54 -6.42 14.22 16.70
CA ILE A 54 -6.45 14.69 15.31
C ILE A 54 -6.85 16.18 15.18
N PHE A 55 -7.56 16.73 16.17
CA PHE A 55 -7.94 18.14 16.22
C PHE A 55 -6.82 18.97 16.84
N GLY A 56 -6.44 20.06 16.17
CA GLY A 56 -5.40 20.97 16.66
C GLY A 56 -5.41 22.30 15.91
N SER A 57 -4.63 23.27 16.41
CA SER A 57 -4.41 24.54 15.71
C SER A 57 -3.85 24.30 14.30
N ASN A 58 -4.12 25.22 13.38
CA ASN A 58 -3.80 25.12 11.96
C ASN A 58 -4.52 23.99 11.19
N MET A 59 -5.46 23.25 11.77
CA MET A 59 -6.14 22.19 11.01
C MET A 59 -6.98 22.71 9.84
N VAL A 60 -7.26 21.81 8.89
CA VAL A 60 -8.28 21.99 7.85
C VAL A 60 -9.46 21.07 8.16
N ILE A 61 -10.68 21.61 8.14
CA ILE A 61 -11.93 20.85 8.30
C ILE A 61 -12.62 20.69 6.95
N GLN A 62 -13.20 19.52 6.69
CA GLN A 62 -13.91 19.25 5.44
C GLN A 62 -15.14 20.18 5.25
N ARG A 63 -15.15 20.91 4.14
CA ARG A 63 -16.27 21.73 3.68
C ARG A 63 -17.45 20.90 3.17
N ASP A 64 -18.61 21.54 3.09
CA ASP A 64 -19.84 21.03 2.48
C ASP A 64 -20.38 19.75 3.13
N LYS A 65 -19.91 19.44 4.35
CA LYS A 65 -20.36 18.35 5.21
C LYS A 65 -20.54 18.87 6.64
N PRO A 66 -21.46 18.30 7.44
CA PRO A 66 -21.55 18.61 8.86
C PRO A 66 -20.19 18.46 9.55
N ILE A 67 -19.90 19.29 10.54
CA ILE A 67 -18.58 19.27 11.20
C ILE A 67 -18.73 18.57 12.54
N THR A 68 -18.25 17.32 12.61
CA THR A 68 -18.28 16.51 13.83
C THR A 68 -17.01 16.70 14.63
N ILE A 69 -17.14 17.13 15.88
CA ILE A 69 -16.03 17.26 16.85
C ILE A 69 -16.34 16.35 18.03
N TRP A 70 -15.35 15.60 18.49
CA TRP A 70 -15.53 14.67 19.61
C TRP A 70 -14.31 14.63 20.52
N GLY A 71 -14.53 14.06 21.70
CA GLY A 71 -13.50 13.93 22.72
C GLY A 71 -14.02 13.23 23.96
N TRP A 72 -13.40 13.53 25.09
CA TRP A 72 -13.78 13.00 26.39
C TRP A 72 -13.82 14.11 27.45
N ALA A 73 -14.65 13.94 28.46
CA ALA A 73 -14.76 14.82 29.61
C ALA A 73 -15.21 13.99 30.83
N ALA A 74 -15.46 14.63 31.98
CA ALA A 74 -16.15 13.97 33.08
C ALA A 74 -17.50 13.39 32.60
N PRO A 75 -17.88 12.15 32.99
CA PRO A 75 -19.21 11.61 32.75
C PRO A 75 -20.32 12.59 33.19
N GLY A 76 -21.34 12.78 32.36
CA GLY A 76 -22.42 13.75 32.59
C GLY A 76 -22.02 15.22 32.37
N GLY A 77 -20.76 15.50 32.04
CA GLY A 77 -20.25 16.84 31.78
C GLY A 77 -20.90 17.49 30.56
N LYS A 78 -21.36 18.75 30.71
CA LYS A 78 -21.91 19.54 29.60
C LYS A 78 -20.76 20.18 28.82
N VAL A 79 -20.50 19.65 27.64
CA VAL A 79 -19.47 20.14 26.73
C VAL A 79 -20.08 21.14 25.76
N SER A 80 -19.41 22.27 25.57
CA SER A 80 -19.75 23.25 24.54
C SER A 80 -18.57 23.39 23.59
N VAL A 81 -18.85 23.37 22.29
CA VAL A 81 -17.86 23.64 21.23
C VAL A 81 -18.32 24.85 20.46
N GLN A 82 -17.44 25.82 20.29
CA GLN A 82 -17.64 26.99 19.45
C GLN A 82 -16.59 27.00 18.35
N LEU A 83 -16.98 27.20 17.10
CA LEU A 83 -16.09 27.38 15.95
C LEU A 83 -16.49 28.67 15.23
N GLY A 84 -15.70 29.73 15.41
CA GLY A 84 -16.09 31.06 14.95
C GLY A 84 -17.39 31.53 15.61
N GLN A 85 -18.43 31.77 14.81
CA GLN A 85 -19.74 32.21 15.29
C GLN A 85 -20.68 31.05 15.66
N GLU A 86 -20.39 29.84 15.18
CA GLU A 86 -21.25 28.67 15.40
C GLU A 86 -20.92 28.01 16.73
N LYS A 87 -21.96 27.51 17.42
CA LYS A 87 -21.83 26.87 18.73
C LYS A 87 -22.78 25.69 18.87
N ALA A 88 -22.26 24.59 19.40
CA ALA A 88 -23.04 23.39 19.72
C ALA A 88 -22.68 22.87 21.11
N GLN A 89 -23.56 22.03 21.67
CA GLN A 89 -23.38 21.42 22.98
C GLN A 89 -23.71 19.93 22.95
N ALA A 90 -23.04 19.17 23.81
CA ALA A 90 -23.34 17.76 24.06
C ALA A 90 -23.11 17.44 25.55
N THR A 91 -23.66 16.31 25.98
CA THR A 91 -23.37 15.74 27.30
C THR A 91 -22.42 14.57 27.13
N ALA A 92 -21.33 14.56 27.89
CA ALA A 92 -20.41 13.44 27.94
C ALA A 92 -21.10 12.20 28.50
N GLY A 93 -20.95 11.08 27.78
CA GLY A 93 -21.61 9.82 28.13
C GLY A 93 -21.17 9.26 29.47
N GLU A 94 -22.07 8.50 30.10
CA GLU A 94 -21.87 7.91 31.43
C GLU A 94 -20.69 6.92 31.49
N LYS A 95 -20.41 6.26 30.36
CA LYS A 95 -19.28 5.32 30.21
C LYS A 95 -18.13 6.01 29.51
N GLU A 96 -16.99 6.10 30.18
CA GLU A 96 -15.71 6.66 29.67
C GLU A 96 -15.75 8.16 29.30
N GLY A 97 -16.88 8.85 29.45
CA GLY A 97 -16.95 10.30 29.28
C GLY A 97 -16.88 10.79 27.83
N ARG A 98 -17.10 9.93 26.84
CA ARG A 98 -17.06 10.31 25.42
C ARG A 98 -18.18 11.30 25.09
N TRP A 99 -17.87 12.37 24.38
CA TRP A 99 -18.82 13.35 23.87
C TRP A 99 -18.58 13.59 22.38
N GLU A 100 -19.63 14.00 21.67
CA GLU A 100 -19.60 14.34 20.25
C GLU A 100 -20.61 15.47 19.99
N VAL A 101 -20.21 16.46 19.20
CA VAL A 101 -21.08 17.53 18.73
C VAL A 101 -21.01 17.61 17.21
N THR A 102 -22.10 18.04 16.59
CA THR A 102 -22.15 18.32 15.16
C THR A 102 -22.50 19.79 14.97
N LEU A 103 -21.60 20.52 14.29
CA LEU A 103 -21.85 21.88 13.82
C LEU A 103 -22.37 21.84 12.36
N PRO A 104 -23.09 22.87 11.90
CA PRO A 104 -23.61 22.92 10.53
C PRO A 104 -22.53 22.79 9.45
N ALA A 105 -22.92 22.29 8.28
CA ALA A 105 -22.06 22.26 7.11
C ALA A 105 -21.75 23.68 6.61
N ARG A 106 -20.53 23.88 6.09
CA ARG A 106 -20.06 25.19 5.64
C ARG A 106 -19.29 25.12 4.32
N PRO A 107 -19.37 26.14 3.46
CA PRO A 107 -18.51 26.23 2.28
C PRO A 107 -17.05 26.45 2.69
N ALA A 108 -16.15 26.42 1.70
CA ALA A 108 -14.74 26.74 1.90
C ALA A 108 -14.58 28.14 2.55
N ASP A 109 -13.69 28.25 3.52
CA ASP A 109 -13.35 29.49 4.21
C ASP A 109 -11.85 29.50 4.51
N ALA A 110 -11.14 30.45 3.90
CA ALA A 110 -9.71 30.64 4.07
C ALA A 110 -9.35 31.49 5.29
N ALA A 111 -10.33 32.14 5.92
CA ALA A 111 -10.09 32.92 7.14
C ALA A 111 -9.89 31.96 8.32
N GLY A 112 -8.75 32.11 9.00
CA GLY A 112 -8.45 31.34 10.20
C GLY A 112 -9.45 31.64 11.32
N GLN A 113 -10.05 30.59 11.87
CA GLN A 113 -11.05 30.69 12.94
C GLN A 113 -10.52 30.10 14.24
N LYS A 114 -11.07 30.58 15.36
CA LYS A 114 -10.82 30.01 16.68
C LYS A 114 -11.88 28.95 16.99
N MET A 115 -11.45 27.79 17.46
CA MET A 115 -12.30 26.81 18.12
C MET A 115 -12.04 26.81 19.62
N VAL A 116 -13.13 26.86 20.39
CA VAL A 116 -13.09 26.84 21.85
C VAL A 116 -13.99 25.70 22.34
N VAL A 117 -13.42 24.78 23.11
CA VAL A 117 -14.14 23.67 23.74
C VAL A 117 -14.13 23.88 25.25
N THR A 118 -15.30 23.90 25.87
CA THR A 118 -15.43 24.13 27.32
C THR A 118 -16.27 23.05 28.00
N CYS A 119 -15.88 22.63 29.20
CA CYS A 119 -16.66 21.74 30.06
C CYS A 119 -16.23 21.92 31.51
N GLY A 120 -17.16 22.14 32.43
CA GLY A 120 -16.87 22.16 33.88
C GLY A 120 -15.76 23.13 34.30
N GLY A 121 -15.62 24.29 33.63
CA GLY A 121 -14.57 25.29 33.89
C GLY A 121 -13.24 25.06 33.16
N GLN A 122 -13.05 23.89 32.53
CA GLN A 122 -11.91 23.64 31.65
C GLN A 122 -12.16 24.21 30.25
N THR A 123 -11.11 24.71 29.61
CA THR A 123 -11.15 25.29 28.25
C THR A 123 -9.99 24.74 27.42
N ILE A 124 -10.28 24.33 26.19
CA ILE A 124 -9.29 24.00 25.15
C ILE A 124 -9.50 24.99 24.01
N GLU A 125 -8.43 25.65 23.58
CA GLU A 125 -8.45 26.60 22.48
C GLU A 125 -7.56 26.08 21.34
N MET A 126 -8.07 26.21 20.12
CA MET A 126 -7.35 25.90 18.88
C MET A 126 -7.52 27.06 17.92
N ASP A 127 -6.44 27.53 17.34
CA ASP A 127 -6.40 28.73 16.51
C ASP A 127 -6.15 28.40 15.04
N ASN A 128 -6.47 29.36 14.18
CA ASN A 128 -6.21 29.29 12.75
C ASN A 128 -6.83 28.05 12.09
N ILE A 129 -8.08 27.73 12.38
CA ILE A 129 -8.81 26.63 11.74
C ILE A 129 -9.43 27.14 10.45
N VAL A 130 -9.22 26.44 9.34
CA VAL A 130 -9.81 26.79 8.03
C VAL A 130 -10.71 25.69 7.52
N ILE A 131 -11.67 26.04 6.65
CA ILE A 131 -12.64 25.10 6.08
C ILE A 131 -12.30 24.85 4.61
N GLY A 132 -12.07 23.60 4.23
CA GLY A 132 -11.53 23.23 2.93
C GLY A 132 -11.70 21.75 2.60
N ASP A 133 -10.87 21.20 1.73
CA ASP A 133 -10.92 19.77 1.37
C ASP A 133 -9.85 18.97 2.12
N VAL A 134 -10.24 17.86 2.74
CA VAL A 134 -9.33 17.01 3.51
C VAL A 134 -9.09 15.70 2.77
N TRP A 135 -7.84 15.40 2.44
CA TRP A 135 -7.44 14.17 1.74
C TRP A 135 -6.51 13.32 2.59
N VAL A 136 -6.66 12.01 2.51
CA VAL A 136 -5.82 11.06 3.26
C VAL A 136 -4.83 10.37 2.33
N MET A 137 -3.55 10.44 2.66
CA MET A 137 -2.48 9.68 2.01
C MET A 137 -2.26 8.40 2.80
N ASN A 138 -2.65 7.26 2.24
CA ASN A 138 -2.53 5.96 2.89
C ASN A 138 -1.65 5.01 2.07
N GLY A 139 -1.12 3.97 2.70
CA GLY A 139 -0.26 2.98 2.08
C GLY A 139 1.02 2.74 2.88
N GLN A 140 2.16 2.69 2.19
CA GLN A 140 3.44 2.31 2.81
C GLN A 140 4.55 3.35 2.60
N SER A 141 5.81 2.96 2.85
CA SER A 141 7.00 3.81 2.73
C SER A 141 7.13 4.70 1.48
N ASN A 142 6.65 4.27 0.31
CA ASN A 142 6.69 5.11 -0.90
C ASN A 142 5.64 6.25 -0.88
N MET A 143 4.55 6.10 -0.12
CA MET A 143 3.61 7.18 0.20
C MET A 143 4.19 8.10 1.29
N ALA A 144 4.79 7.53 2.34
CA ALA A 144 5.44 8.27 3.43
C ALA A 144 6.76 8.96 3.03
N PHE A 145 7.17 8.87 1.77
CA PHE A 145 8.49 9.30 1.35
C PHE A 145 8.56 10.83 1.31
N GLY A 146 9.41 11.42 2.17
CA GLY A 146 9.48 12.87 2.36
C GLY A 146 9.93 13.67 1.12
N LEU A 147 9.41 14.88 0.97
CA LEU A 147 9.69 15.80 -0.15
C LEU A 147 11.17 16.15 -0.24
N ALA A 148 11.89 16.35 0.87
CA ALA A 148 13.31 16.70 0.86
C ALA A 148 14.22 15.63 0.19
N LYS A 149 13.70 14.42 -0.06
CA LYS A 149 14.46 13.27 -0.57
C LYS A 149 14.21 12.98 -2.05
N ILE A 150 13.38 13.78 -2.74
CA ILE A 150 13.04 13.55 -4.14
C ILE A 150 13.96 14.29 -5.10
N HIS A 151 13.94 13.91 -6.38
CA HIS A 151 14.54 14.73 -7.43
C HIS A 151 13.73 16.03 -7.60
N GLY A 152 14.41 17.18 -7.65
CA GLY A 152 13.75 18.50 -7.74
C GLY A 152 13.16 19.00 -6.41
N ALA A 153 13.58 18.43 -5.28
CA ALA A 153 13.11 18.81 -3.95
C ALA A 153 13.36 20.31 -3.64
N ASP A 154 14.48 20.86 -4.11
CA ASP A 154 14.84 22.28 -3.98
C ASP A 154 13.79 23.20 -4.60
N MET A 155 13.35 22.89 -5.82
CA MET A 155 12.32 23.65 -6.53
C MET A 155 10.94 23.51 -5.87
N GLU A 156 10.55 22.29 -5.51
CA GLU A 156 9.24 22.06 -4.88
C GLU A 156 9.15 22.70 -3.49
N THR A 157 10.25 22.67 -2.72
CA THR A 157 10.35 23.30 -1.39
C THR A 157 10.38 24.82 -1.49
N ALA A 158 11.16 25.41 -2.41
CA ALA A 158 11.19 26.86 -2.60
C ALA A 158 9.82 27.43 -3.02
N ALA A 159 9.01 26.63 -3.72
CA ALA A 159 7.66 27.01 -4.15
C ALA A 159 6.56 26.69 -3.12
N ALA A 160 6.92 26.24 -1.92
CA ALA A 160 5.98 25.70 -0.93
C ALA A 160 5.32 26.75 -0.03
N ASP A 161 5.46 28.04 -0.33
CA ASP A 161 4.72 29.12 0.34
C ASP A 161 3.22 29.08 -0.06
N LEU A 162 2.50 28.13 0.56
CA LEU A 162 1.12 27.79 0.28
C LEU A 162 0.36 27.75 1.62
N PRO A 163 -0.01 28.91 2.21
CA PRO A 163 -0.59 28.97 3.55
C PRO A 163 -1.95 28.24 3.71
N LEU A 164 -2.59 27.94 2.58
CA LEU A 164 -3.85 27.19 2.50
C LEU A 164 -3.63 25.69 2.25
N LEU A 165 -2.39 25.22 2.10
CA LEU A 165 -2.03 23.80 2.12
C LEU A 165 -1.47 23.46 3.49
N ARG A 166 -2.03 22.45 4.15
CA ARG A 166 -1.61 22.05 5.50
C ARG A 166 -1.56 20.55 5.65
N CYS A 167 -0.60 20.05 6.40
CA CYS A 167 -0.33 18.63 6.54
C CYS A 167 -0.34 18.22 8.01
N VAL A 168 -0.80 17.00 8.30
CA VAL A 168 -0.69 16.33 9.59
C VAL A 168 -0.16 14.93 9.35
N GLY A 169 0.75 14.45 10.20
CA GLY A 169 1.40 13.14 10.05
C GLY A 169 1.01 12.18 11.17
N ILE A 170 0.68 10.94 10.83
CA ILE A 170 0.43 9.86 11.78
C ILE A 170 1.56 8.84 11.69
N SER A 171 2.39 8.82 12.73
CA SER A 171 3.49 7.87 12.86
C SER A 171 2.99 6.44 13.11
N PRO A 172 3.82 5.41 12.83
CA PRO A 172 3.43 4.01 13.02
C PRO A 172 2.91 3.71 14.43
N ASN A 173 1.68 3.21 14.47
CA ASN A 173 0.94 2.87 15.66
C ASN A 173 0.09 1.61 15.43
N GLU A 174 0.71 0.50 15.04
CA GLU A 174 -0.02 -0.73 14.77
C GLU A 174 -0.70 -1.25 16.03
N SER A 175 -2.00 -1.53 15.94
CA SER A 175 -2.77 -2.08 17.05
C SER A 175 -3.58 -3.30 16.64
N GLU A 176 -3.68 -4.20 17.59
CA GLU A 176 -4.46 -5.41 17.48
C GLU A 176 -5.97 -5.10 17.50
N ASN A 177 -6.38 -4.12 18.30
CA ASN A 177 -7.76 -3.69 18.47
C ASN A 177 -7.93 -2.28 17.95
N LEU A 178 -9.16 -1.93 17.57
CA LEU A 178 -9.49 -0.58 17.15
C LEU A 178 -9.18 0.41 18.27
N GLU A 179 -8.25 1.33 18.02
CA GLU A 179 -7.94 2.43 18.93
C GLU A 179 -9.02 3.51 18.80
N THR A 180 -9.25 4.22 19.91
CA THR A 180 -10.25 5.30 19.98
C THR A 180 -9.65 6.69 19.90
N ASP A 181 -8.32 6.80 20.01
CA ASP A 181 -7.55 8.04 19.87
C ASP A 181 -6.15 7.75 19.32
N ILE A 182 -5.49 8.77 18.77
CA ILE A 182 -4.10 8.68 18.30
C ILE A 182 -3.21 9.13 19.46
N PRO A 183 -2.24 8.34 19.94
CA PRO A 183 -1.33 8.81 20.99
C PRO A 183 -0.59 10.08 20.56
N THR A 184 -0.44 11.06 21.46
CA THR A 184 0.12 12.38 21.12
C THR A 184 1.53 12.28 20.53
N GLU A 185 2.35 11.35 21.02
CA GLU A 185 3.69 11.06 20.51
C GLU A 185 3.71 10.38 19.13
N LYS A 186 2.54 9.99 18.62
CA LYS A 186 2.35 9.39 17.29
C LYS A 186 1.71 10.35 16.30
N LEU A 187 1.39 11.57 16.72
CA LEU A 187 0.77 12.58 15.87
C LEU A 187 1.71 13.78 15.72
N GLU A 188 2.11 14.05 14.48
CA GLU A 188 2.73 15.31 14.13
C GLU A 188 1.62 16.39 14.05
N PRO A 189 1.83 17.60 14.58
CA PRO A 189 0.79 18.62 14.57
C PRO A 189 0.46 19.08 13.15
N TRP A 190 -0.75 19.61 12.97
CA TRP A 190 -1.12 20.30 11.74
C TRP A 190 -0.16 21.45 11.45
N THR A 191 0.49 21.37 10.29
CA THR A 191 1.59 22.25 9.90
C THR A 191 1.24 22.94 8.58
N VAL A 192 1.41 24.25 8.55
CA VAL A 192 1.22 25.07 7.34
C VAL A 192 2.38 24.83 6.37
N SER A 193 2.09 24.72 5.08
CA SER A 193 3.11 24.61 4.05
C SER A 193 3.89 25.92 3.90
N THR A 194 5.18 25.87 4.20
CA THR A 194 6.17 26.91 3.92
C THR A 194 7.43 26.26 3.36
N PRO A 195 8.38 27.03 2.79
CA PRO A 195 9.67 26.49 2.38
C PRO A 195 10.44 25.77 3.50
N GLU A 196 10.23 26.12 4.76
CA GLU A 196 10.91 25.51 5.90
C GLU A 196 10.27 24.20 6.35
N THR A 197 8.96 24.04 6.15
CA THR A 197 8.21 22.86 6.64
C THR A 197 7.99 21.80 5.57
N ALA A 198 7.91 22.20 4.30
CA ALA A 198 7.46 21.31 3.23
C ALA A 198 8.39 20.11 2.97
N GLY A 199 9.67 20.23 3.32
CA GLY A 199 10.65 19.15 3.18
C GLY A 199 10.27 17.87 3.93
N ASP A 200 9.54 17.99 5.05
CA ASP A 200 9.14 16.87 5.90
C ASP A 200 7.83 16.20 5.46
N PHE A 201 7.04 16.86 4.59
CA PHE A 201 5.78 16.29 4.12
C PHE A 201 6.01 15.10 3.17
N SER A 202 5.04 14.19 3.11
CA SER A 202 4.94 13.21 2.01
C SER A 202 5.10 13.92 0.66
N ALA A 203 6.05 13.48 -0.16
CA ALA A 203 6.30 14.08 -1.46
C ALA A 203 5.08 13.99 -2.39
N ILE A 204 4.44 12.81 -2.43
CA ILE A 204 3.22 12.60 -3.22
C ILE A 204 2.09 13.45 -2.65
N GLY A 205 1.92 13.46 -1.32
CA GLY A 205 0.89 14.24 -0.64
C GLY A 205 1.03 15.75 -0.87
N TYR A 206 2.24 16.28 -0.77
CA TYR A 206 2.54 17.68 -1.04
C TYR A 206 2.30 18.04 -2.51
N VAL A 207 2.82 17.26 -3.46
CA VAL A 207 2.63 17.54 -4.89
C VAL A 207 1.14 17.51 -5.22
N PHE A 208 0.42 16.46 -4.81
CA PHE A 208 -1.02 16.38 -4.97
C PHE A 208 -1.74 17.60 -4.36
N GLY A 209 -1.53 17.85 -3.08
CA GLY A 209 -2.18 18.94 -2.34
C GLY A 209 -1.88 20.31 -2.92
N SER A 210 -0.64 20.58 -3.33
CA SER A 210 -0.24 21.86 -3.95
C SER A 210 -0.93 22.07 -5.30
N ARG A 211 -1.04 21.04 -6.14
CA ARG A 211 -1.73 21.16 -7.43
C ARG A 211 -3.23 21.40 -7.21
N LEU A 212 -3.87 20.72 -6.26
CA LEU A 212 -5.28 20.95 -5.92
C LEU A 212 -5.50 22.35 -5.35
N GLN A 213 -4.70 22.75 -4.36
CA GLN A 213 -4.83 24.05 -3.70
C GLN A 213 -4.69 25.19 -4.72
N ARG A 214 -3.70 25.13 -5.62
CA ARG A 214 -3.49 26.17 -6.65
C ARG A 214 -4.62 26.22 -7.67
N ALA A 215 -5.15 25.08 -8.08
CA ALA A 215 -6.23 25.00 -9.05
C ALA A 215 -7.59 25.46 -8.47
N LEU A 216 -7.89 25.04 -7.25
CA LEU A 216 -9.19 25.28 -6.60
C LEU A 216 -9.22 26.58 -5.80
N ARG A 217 -8.07 27.08 -5.34
CA ARG A 217 -7.90 28.26 -4.49
C ARG A 217 -8.70 28.19 -3.18
N VAL A 218 -8.88 26.98 -2.65
CA VAL A 218 -9.49 26.70 -1.34
C VAL A 218 -8.47 26.06 -0.41
N PRO A 219 -8.70 26.05 0.92
CA PRO A 219 -7.85 25.28 1.82
C PRO A 219 -7.85 23.79 1.49
N VAL A 220 -6.68 23.16 1.59
CA VAL A 220 -6.46 21.73 1.38
C VAL A 220 -5.67 21.17 2.57
N GLY A 221 -6.26 20.19 3.25
CA GLY A 221 -5.63 19.44 4.32
C GLY A 221 -5.16 18.07 3.83
N ILE A 222 -3.94 17.69 4.16
CA ILE A 222 -3.38 16.36 3.87
C ILE A 222 -3.14 15.62 5.19
N ILE A 223 -3.74 14.45 5.36
CA ILE A 223 -3.44 13.52 6.45
C ILE A 223 -2.49 12.46 5.90
N ASP A 224 -1.20 12.50 6.29
CA ASP A 224 -0.26 11.43 6.00
C ASP A 224 -0.44 10.29 7.01
N ASN A 225 -0.98 9.17 6.53
CA ASN A 225 -1.27 7.97 7.30
C ASN A 225 -0.51 6.75 6.75
N ALA A 226 0.64 6.97 6.09
CA ALA A 226 1.39 5.89 5.48
C ALA A 226 2.31 5.16 6.47
N ARG A 227 2.33 3.81 6.41
CA ARG A 227 3.18 2.99 7.30
C ARG A 227 4.23 2.19 6.53
N GLY A 228 5.50 2.52 6.80
CA GLY A 228 6.73 1.77 6.47
C GLY A 228 6.57 0.42 5.75
N GLY A 229 6.78 -0.75 6.35
CA GLY A 229 6.67 -2.04 5.67
C GLY A 229 5.27 -2.66 5.70
N ALA A 230 4.21 -1.87 5.53
CA ALA A 230 2.84 -2.40 5.57
C ALA A 230 2.55 -3.32 4.37
N SER A 231 1.88 -4.45 4.63
CA SER A 231 1.20 -5.23 3.60
C SER A 231 -0.28 -4.83 3.54
N LEU A 232 -0.96 -5.10 2.41
CA LEU A 232 -2.36 -4.70 2.22
C LEU A 232 -3.28 -5.23 3.34
N GLU A 233 -3.02 -6.45 3.81
CA GLU A 233 -3.75 -7.11 4.88
C GLU A 233 -3.90 -6.24 6.14
N SER A 234 -2.89 -5.46 6.50
CA SER A 234 -2.94 -4.62 7.69
C SER A 234 -3.74 -3.34 7.53
N LEU A 235 -4.06 -2.95 6.29
CA LEU A 235 -4.74 -1.70 5.94
C LEU A 235 -6.23 -1.89 5.65
N VAL A 236 -6.68 -3.15 5.55
CA VAL A 236 -8.08 -3.51 5.34
C VAL A 236 -8.85 -3.43 6.66
N PRO A 237 -10.07 -2.86 6.68
CA PRO A 237 -10.93 -2.87 7.87
C PRO A 237 -11.22 -4.28 8.36
N ARG A 238 -11.01 -4.52 9.67
CA ARG A 238 -11.13 -5.86 10.26
C ARG A 238 -12.48 -6.53 9.97
N HIS A 239 -13.56 -5.75 10.01
CA HIS A 239 -14.92 -6.26 9.82
C HIS A 239 -15.18 -6.80 8.40
N LYS A 240 -14.40 -6.37 7.40
CA LYS A 240 -14.52 -6.80 6.00
C LYS A 240 -13.91 -8.16 5.72
N PHE A 241 -13.03 -8.67 6.57
CA PHE A 241 -12.39 -9.98 6.35
C PHE A 241 -13.40 -11.13 6.28
N LYS A 242 -14.54 -11.03 6.98
CA LYS A 242 -15.60 -12.05 6.94
C LYS A 242 -16.35 -12.11 5.60
N ASP A 243 -16.24 -11.06 4.78
CA ASP A 243 -17.04 -10.91 3.56
C ASP A 243 -16.46 -11.73 2.38
N HIS A 244 -15.30 -12.37 2.56
CA HIS A 244 -14.72 -13.28 1.57
C HIS A 244 -13.97 -14.46 2.22
N PRO A 245 -14.16 -15.71 1.75
CA PRO A 245 -13.52 -16.90 2.35
C PRO A 245 -11.99 -16.82 2.46
N LEU A 246 -11.30 -16.38 1.39
CA LEU A 246 -9.84 -16.19 1.40
C LEU A 246 -9.37 -15.18 2.47
N ALA A 247 -10.14 -14.11 2.71
CA ALA A 247 -9.80 -13.12 3.73
C ALA A 247 -10.11 -13.67 5.13
N ALA A 248 -11.26 -14.31 5.31
CA ALA A 248 -11.66 -14.93 6.58
C ALA A 248 -10.62 -15.94 7.06
N LYS A 249 -10.20 -16.87 6.19
CA LYS A 249 -9.15 -17.86 6.48
C LYS A 249 -7.82 -17.21 6.87
N TYR A 250 -7.44 -16.12 6.22
CA TYR A 250 -6.25 -15.36 6.60
C TYR A 250 -6.39 -14.74 7.99
N LEU A 251 -7.53 -14.13 8.30
CA LEU A 251 -7.79 -13.55 9.62
C LEU A 251 -7.76 -14.63 10.72
N GLU A 252 -8.36 -15.80 10.48
CA GLU A 252 -8.29 -16.95 11.39
C GLU A 252 -6.85 -17.35 11.71
N SER A 253 -5.97 -17.39 10.69
CA SER A 253 -4.55 -17.70 10.92
C SER A 253 -3.84 -16.68 11.81
N VAL A 254 -4.23 -15.39 11.74
CA VAL A 254 -3.70 -14.33 12.63
C VAL A 254 -4.21 -14.54 14.06
N VAL A 255 -5.50 -14.84 14.20
CA VAL A 255 -6.13 -15.11 15.51
C VAL A 255 -5.50 -16.32 16.18
N GLN A 256 -5.27 -17.40 15.44
CA GLN A 256 -4.60 -18.59 15.95
C GLN A 256 -3.16 -18.30 16.39
N ARG A 257 -2.33 -17.69 15.53
CA ARG A 257 -0.95 -17.31 15.88
C ARG A 257 -0.88 -16.45 17.13
N ARG A 258 -1.88 -15.59 17.34
CA ARG A 258 -1.97 -14.75 18.53
C ARG A 258 -2.32 -15.57 19.78
N ALA A 259 -3.29 -16.48 19.69
CA ALA A 259 -3.67 -17.34 20.79
C ALA A 259 -2.49 -18.24 21.25
N GLU A 260 -1.65 -18.65 20.32
CA GLU A 260 -0.47 -19.50 20.55
C GLU A 260 0.81 -18.71 20.86
N PHE A 261 0.76 -17.37 20.92
CA PHE A 261 1.96 -16.55 21.05
C PHE A 261 2.54 -16.57 22.47
N ASP A 262 3.71 -17.17 22.61
CA ASP A 262 4.49 -17.19 23.85
C ASP A 262 5.29 -15.89 24.04
N TRP A 263 4.78 -15.01 24.91
CA TRP A 263 5.40 -13.74 25.24
C TRP A 263 6.74 -13.90 25.96
N ASP A 264 6.85 -14.87 26.86
CA ASP A 264 8.05 -15.06 27.67
C ASP A 264 9.17 -15.59 26.79
N ALA A 265 8.89 -16.56 25.91
CA ALA A 265 9.85 -17.03 24.93
C ALA A 265 10.29 -15.93 23.95
N ALA A 266 9.39 -15.03 23.54
CA ALA A 266 9.71 -13.90 22.67
C ALA A 266 10.66 -12.89 23.36
N VAL A 267 10.39 -12.54 24.61
CA VAL A 267 11.26 -11.66 25.40
C VAL A 267 12.59 -12.34 25.70
N GLN A 268 12.59 -13.63 26.03
CA GLN A 268 13.81 -14.38 26.31
C GLN A 268 14.78 -14.37 25.11
N LYS A 269 14.27 -14.56 23.88
CA LYS A 269 15.09 -14.43 22.66
C LYS A 269 15.70 -13.03 22.50
N LEU A 270 15.00 -11.98 22.92
CA LEU A 270 15.51 -10.62 22.88
C LEU A 270 16.59 -10.40 23.94
N ILE A 271 16.40 -10.94 25.15
CA ILE A 271 17.40 -10.95 26.22
C ILE A 271 18.67 -11.68 25.77
N GLU A 272 18.56 -12.88 25.20
CA GLU A 272 19.72 -13.65 24.71
C GLU A 272 20.53 -12.88 23.64
N LYS A 273 19.84 -12.16 22.75
CA LYS A 273 20.50 -11.29 21.76
C LYS A 273 21.19 -10.11 22.45
N TRP A 274 20.53 -9.48 23.40
CA TRP A 274 21.08 -8.38 24.19
C TRP A 274 22.31 -8.81 24.99
N GLU A 275 22.30 -9.97 25.64
CA GLU A 275 23.43 -10.53 26.39
C GLU A 275 24.66 -10.70 25.49
N LYS A 276 24.49 -11.20 24.26
CA LYS A 276 25.56 -11.29 23.26
C LYS A 276 26.12 -9.91 22.90
N THR A 277 25.25 -8.94 22.63
CA THR A 277 25.66 -7.56 22.30
C THR A 277 26.41 -6.91 23.45
N VAL A 278 25.93 -7.03 24.69
CA VAL A 278 26.59 -6.49 25.89
C VAL A 278 27.95 -7.16 26.12
N ALA A 279 28.05 -8.47 25.95
CA ALA A 279 29.32 -9.19 26.07
C ALA A 279 30.36 -8.70 25.03
N GLU A 280 29.94 -8.45 23.79
CA GLU A 280 30.80 -7.87 22.75
C GLU A 280 31.21 -6.43 23.04
N GLN A 281 30.30 -5.60 23.56
CA GLN A 281 30.61 -4.20 23.91
C GLN A 281 31.56 -4.11 25.11
N ARG A 282 31.38 -4.95 26.13
CA ARG A 282 32.32 -5.05 27.26
C ARG A 282 33.71 -5.47 26.80
N LYS A 283 33.82 -6.41 25.85
CA LYS A 283 35.11 -6.78 25.23
C LYS A 283 35.76 -5.61 24.48
N LYS A 284 34.97 -4.68 23.95
CA LYS A 284 35.45 -3.45 23.28
C LYS A 284 35.75 -2.30 24.26
N GLY A 285 35.66 -2.53 25.57
CA GLY A 285 35.93 -1.50 26.59
C GLY A 285 34.84 -0.43 26.70
N VAL A 286 33.62 -0.70 26.24
CA VAL A 286 32.48 0.22 26.44
C VAL A 286 32.14 0.26 27.94
N SER A 287 31.99 1.46 28.49
CA SER A 287 31.65 1.68 29.89
C SER A 287 30.21 1.23 30.22
N GLU A 288 29.97 0.80 31.45
CA GLU A 288 28.71 0.18 31.85
C GLU A 288 27.51 1.13 31.72
N ASP A 289 27.71 2.43 31.92
CA ASP A 289 26.72 3.50 31.74
C ASP A 289 26.31 3.72 30.27
N LYS A 290 27.09 3.21 29.31
CA LYS A 290 26.83 3.30 27.87
C LYS A 290 26.28 2.01 27.27
N LEU A 291 26.14 0.95 28.06
CA LEU A 291 25.56 -0.29 27.59
C LEU A 291 24.05 -0.12 27.38
N PRO A 292 23.47 -0.80 26.38
CA PRO A 292 22.03 -0.77 26.16
C PRO A 292 21.30 -1.36 27.38
N PRO A 293 20.12 -0.82 27.77
CA PRO A 293 19.33 -1.37 28.87
C PRO A 293 18.85 -2.78 28.54
N LYS A 294 18.61 -3.59 29.58
CA LYS A 294 18.06 -4.94 29.41
C LYS A 294 16.65 -4.85 28.81
N PRO A 295 16.38 -5.56 27.70
CA PRO A 295 15.10 -5.46 27.03
C PRO A 295 13.97 -6.08 27.84
N THR A 296 12.79 -5.52 27.64
CA THR A 296 11.51 -5.89 28.24
C THR A 296 10.50 -6.24 27.15
N ARG A 297 9.26 -6.56 27.55
CA ARG A 297 8.15 -6.75 26.61
C ARG A 297 7.88 -5.50 25.75
N ALA A 298 8.10 -4.29 26.27
CA ALA A 298 7.88 -3.05 25.53
C ALA A 298 8.84 -2.89 24.35
N ASP A 299 9.98 -3.58 24.38
CA ASP A 299 11.01 -3.55 23.33
C ASP A 299 10.75 -4.54 22.20
N LEU A 300 9.71 -5.38 22.32
CA LEU A 300 9.30 -6.28 21.23
C LEU A 300 8.78 -5.47 20.04
N ARG A 301 9.43 -5.66 18.90
CA ARG A 301 9.00 -5.05 17.64
C ARG A 301 7.62 -5.56 17.23
N SER A 302 6.76 -4.67 16.77
CA SER A 302 5.42 -4.98 16.27
C SER A 302 5.41 -6.13 15.24
N TRP A 303 6.41 -6.17 14.36
CA TRP A 303 6.66 -7.26 13.39
C TRP A 303 6.67 -8.67 13.96
N SER A 304 7.11 -8.83 15.21
CA SER A 304 7.24 -10.14 15.85
C SER A 304 5.99 -10.52 16.66
N ILE A 305 5.00 -9.64 16.76
CA ILE A 305 3.81 -9.82 17.60
C ILE A 305 2.60 -10.07 16.69
N PRO A 306 2.02 -11.28 16.69
CA PRO A 306 0.81 -11.58 15.93
C PRO A 306 -0.33 -10.61 16.26
N GLY A 307 -0.97 -10.08 15.22
CA GLY A 307 -2.03 -9.06 15.33
C GLY A 307 -1.51 -7.62 15.45
N ARG A 308 -0.21 -7.41 15.71
CA ARG A 308 0.44 -6.08 15.68
C ARG A 308 1.47 -5.93 14.57
N SER A 309 1.86 -7.02 13.92
CA SER A 309 2.72 -6.94 12.74
C SER A 309 2.07 -6.05 11.68
N PRO A 310 2.81 -5.15 11.02
CA PRO A 310 2.27 -4.33 9.93
C PRO A 310 1.92 -5.15 8.68
N SER A 311 2.09 -6.47 8.75
CA SER A 311 1.61 -7.40 7.74
C SER A 311 0.47 -8.29 8.21
N ASP A 312 -0.06 -8.08 9.43
CA ASP A 312 -1.19 -8.84 9.98
C ASP A 312 -2.52 -8.11 9.79
N ALA A 313 -3.60 -8.89 9.68
CA ALA A 313 -4.94 -8.40 9.36
C ALA A 313 -5.37 -7.19 10.23
N ALA A 314 -5.68 -6.08 9.55
CA ALA A 314 -6.18 -4.83 10.11
C ALA A 314 -5.28 -4.09 11.11
N SER A 315 -4.04 -4.52 11.34
CA SER A 315 -3.22 -3.96 12.43
C SER A 315 -2.88 -2.47 12.26
N CYS A 316 -2.56 -2.03 11.04
CA CYS A 316 -2.33 -0.63 10.72
C CYS A 316 -3.64 0.14 10.64
N TYR A 317 -4.71 -0.47 10.11
CA TYR A 317 -6.03 0.14 10.05
C TYR A 317 -6.52 0.53 11.45
N ASN A 318 -6.46 -0.42 12.39
CA ASN A 318 -6.99 -0.29 13.74
C ASN A 318 -6.35 0.82 14.57
N GLY A 319 -5.04 1.02 14.46
CA GLY A 319 -4.31 2.01 15.27
C GLY A 319 -3.91 3.28 14.53
N MET A 320 -4.20 3.39 13.22
CA MET A 320 -3.87 4.57 12.41
C MET A 320 -5.10 5.10 11.66
N PHE A 321 -5.62 4.38 10.66
CA PHE A 321 -6.62 4.95 9.75
C PHE A 321 -8.03 5.03 10.37
N ALA A 322 -8.45 3.97 11.06
CA ALA A 322 -9.79 3.85 11.62
C ALA A 322 -10.03 4.79 12.80
N VAL A 323 -8.96 5.28 13.41
CA VAL A 323 -8.97 6.06 14.65
C VAL A 323 -9.69 7.40 14.44
N PHE A 324 -9.64 7.96 13.23
CA PHE A 324 -10.28 9.24 12.89
C PHE A 324 -11.51 9.10 11.98
N LYS A 325 -12.15 7.92 11.89
CA LYS A 325 -13.30 7.68 11.00
C LYS A 325 -14.58 8.50 11.28
N GLY A 326 -14.57 9.32 12.33
CA GLY A 326 -15.60 10.35 12.58
C GLY A 326 -15.38 11.67 11.81
N LEU A 327 -14.21 11.86 11.17
CA LEU A 327 -13.96 12.99 10.29
C LEU A 327 -14.59 12.75 8.94
N HIS A 328 -15.25 13.77 8.38
CA HIS A 328 -15.50 13.78 6.95
C HIS A 328 -14.20 14.06 6.19
N ILE A 329 -13.98 13.33 5.10
CA ILE A 329 -12.84 13.48 4.20
C ILE A 329 -13.34 13.59 2.75
N LYS A 330 -12.59 14.29 1.90
CA LYS A 330 -12.89 14.42 0.47
C LYS A 330 -12.53 13.17 -0.31
N GLY A 331 -11.49 12.44 0.09
CA GLY A 331 -11.01 11.26 -0.62
C GLY A 331 -9.70 10.70 -0.06
N VAL A 332 -9.27 9.57 -0.64
CA VAL A 332 -8.06 8.84 -0.23
C VAL A 332 -7.17 8.61 -1.46
N LEU A 333 -5.88 8.88 -1.32
CA LEU A 333 -4.86 8.34 -2.21
C LEU A 333 -4.16 7.18 -1.52
N PHE A 334 -4.02 6.08 -2.24
CA PHE A 334 -3.42 4.85 -1.74
C PHE A 334 -2.19 4.48 -2.57
N HIS A 335 -1.03 4.29 -1.92
CA HIS A 335 0.17 3.81 -2.59
C HIS A 335 0.90 2.74 -1.76
N GLN A 336 0.72 1.48 -2.18
CA GLN A 336 1.26 0.30 -1.50
C GLN A 336 1.63 -0.77 -2.54
N GLY A 337 2.34 -1.82 -2.11
CA GLY A 337 2.45 -3.06 -2.88
C GLY A 337 3.79 -3.76 -2.71
N TYR A 338 4.83 -3.04 -2.30
CA TYR A 338 6.20 -3.55 -2.28
C TYR A 338 6.36 -4.76 -1.37
N ASN A 339 5.80 -4.71 -0.17
CA ASN A 339 5.91 -5.83 0.77
C ASN A 339 5.14 -7.06 0.26
N ASN A 340 3.99 -6.87 -0.39
CA ASN A 340 3.23 -7.94 -1.04
C ASN A 340 3.87 -8.43 -2.34
N ALA A 341 4.75 -7.67 -2.99
CA ALA A 341 5.42 -8.07 -4.23
C ALA A 341 6.65 -8.98 -4.00
N MET A 342 7.14 -9.06 -2.77
CA MET A 342 8.27 -9.92 -2.40
C MET A 342 7.89 -11.39 -2.55
N SER A 343 8.77 -12.22 -3.16
CA SER A 343 8.41 -13.57 -3.62
C SER A 343 7.72 -14.45 -2.54
N SER A 344 8.23 -14.46 -1.31
CA SER A 344 7.66 -15.26 -0.22
C SER A 344 6.32 -14.72 0.31
N ALA A 345 6.01 -13.45 0.07
CA ALA A 345 4.76 -12.80 0.50
C ALA A 345 3.76 -12.62 -0.65
N CYS A 346 4.17 -12.90 -1.90
CA CYS A 346 3.38 -12.64 -3.10
C CYS A 346 2.16 -13.55 -3.20
N ARG A 347 0.98 -12.91 -3.09
CA ARG A 347 -0.35 -13.52 -3.12
C ARG A 347 -1.36 -12.68 -3.93
N PRO A 348 -1.26 -12.64 -5.27
CA PRO A 348 -2.06 -11.73 -6.09
C PRO A 348 -3.58 -11.94 -6.00
N LYS A 349 -4.08 -13.18 -5.92
CA LYS A 349 -5.52 -13.45 -5.75
C LYS A 349 -6.03 -12.91 -4.42
N ARG A 350 -5.29 -13.14 -3.33
CA ARG A 350 -5.64 -12.57 -2.02
C ARG A 350 -5.58 -11.05 -2.06
N TYR A 351 -4.55 -10.48 -2.69
CA TYR A 351 -4.40 -9.03 -2.83
C TYR A 351 -5.58 -8.40 -3.57
N ARG A 352 -6.03 -8.98 -4.69
CA ARG A 352 -7.19 -8.53 -5.47
C ARG A 352 -8.45 -8.45 -4.61
N VAL A 353 -8.73 -9.52 -3.85
CA VAL A 353 -9.87 -9.58 -2.93
C VAL A 353 -9.76 -8.49 -1.86
N LEU A 354 -8.61 -8.38 -1.21
CA LEU A 354 -8.41 -7.42 -0.13
C LEU A 354 -8.48 -5.96 -0.61
N MET A 355 -8.06 -5.68 -1.85
CA MET A 355 -8.13 -4.33 -2.42
C MET A 355 -9.58 -3.86 -2.52
N LYS A 356 -10.48 -4.73 -3.00
CA LYS A 356 -11.91 -4.46 -3.04
C LYS A 356 -12.47 -4.22 -1.63
N LEU A 357 -12.22 -5.16 -0.72
CA LEU A 357 -12.72 -5.10 0.66
C LEU A 357 -12.23 -3.87 1.41
N MET A 358 -11.00 -3.44 1.15
CA MET A 358 -10.43 -2.21 1.71
C MET A 358 -11.23 -0.98 1.31
N VAL A 359 -11.50 -0.80 0.01
CA VAL A 359 -12.26 0.35 -0.51
C VAL A 359 -13.70 0.34 0.02
N GLU A 360 -14.38 -0.80 -0.03
CA GLU A 360 -15.75 -0.94 0.49
C GLU A 360 -15.81 -0.66 1.99
N GLY A 361 -14.83 -1.15 2.75
CA GLY A 361 -14.78 -0.93 4.19
C GLY A 361 -14.48 0.53 4.57
N TRP A 362 -13.63 1.23 3.82
CA TRP A 362 -13.41 2.66 4.06
C TRP A 362 -14.66 3.49 3.79
N ARG A 363 -15.41 3.18 2.72
CA ARG A 363 -16.69 3.83 2.42
C ARG A 363 -17.72 3.63 3.52
N GLU A 364 -17.81 2.42 4.07
CA GLU A 364 -18.69 2.11 5.20
C GLU A 364 -18.26 2.85 6.47
N ASP A 365 -16.98 2.78 6.83
CA ASP A 365 -16.47 3.34 8.08
C ASP A 365 -16.51 4.87 8.12
N PHE A 366 -16.31 5.54 6.98
CA PHE A 366 -16.42 7.01 6.84
C PHE A 366 -17.82 7.47 6.39
N GLN A 367 -18.78 6.55 6.27
CA GLN A 367 -20.16 6.84 5.86
C GLN A 367 -20.26 7.64 4.56
N GLU A 368 -19.39 7.33 3.59
CA GLU A 368 -19.30 8.01 2.31
C GLU A 368 -19.30 6.96 1.18
N PRO A 369 -20.48 6.56 0.68
CA PRO A 369 -20.61 5.44 -0.27
C PRO A 369 -19.87 5.69 -1.59
N ASN A 370 -19.66 6.96 -1.96
CA ASN A 370 -18.96 7.36 -3.17
C ASN A 370 -17.59 7.97 -2.87
N LEU A 371 -16.96 7.61 -1.73
CA LEU A 371 -15.65 8.12 -1.36
C LEU A 371 -14.66 7.95 -2.53
N PRO A 372 -14.08 9.06 -3.03
CA PRO A 372 -13.05 9.00 -4.05
C PRO A 372 -11.82 8.25 -3.56
N VAL A 373 -11.38 7.23 -4.30
CA VAL A 373 -10.16 6.45 -4.00
C VAL A 373 -9.26 6.34 -5.23
N GLY A 374 -8.10 6.98 -5.17
CA GLY A 374 -7.05 6.87 -6.19
C GLY A 374 -5.96 5.90 -5.75
N VAL A 375 -5.76 4.80 -6.47
CA VAL A 375 -4.69 3.82 -6.22
C VAL A 375 -3.51 4.13 -7.13
N ILE A 376 -2.44 4.66 -6.55
CA ILE A 376 -1.15 4.80 -7.24
C ILE A 376 -0.51 3.42 -7.27
N GLY A 377 -0.41 2.87 -8.48
CA GLY A 377 0.07 1.52 -8.71
C GLY A 377 1.46 1.29 -8.13
N PHE A 378 1.79 0.03 -7.90
CA PHE A 378 3.12 -0.40 -7.49
C PHE A 378 4.17 0.18 -8.45
N CYS A 379 5.02 1.08 -7.92
CA CYS A 379 6.01 1.81 -8.70
C CYS A 379 7.14 0.88 -9.15
N ALA A 380 7.91 1.33 -10.14
CA ALA A 380 9.15 0.66 -10.52
C ALA A 380 10.09 0.64 -9.31
N GLY A 381 10.78 -0.47 -9.09
CA GLY A 381 11.78 -0.60 -8.04
C GLY A 381 12.66 -1.82 -8.26
N SER A 382 13.83 -1.85 -7.61
CA SER A 382 14.94 -2.78 -7.93
C SER A 382 15.64 -2.42 -9.26
N ILE A 383 16.31 -3.37 -9.89
CA ILE A 383 17.02 -3.21 -11.16
C ILE A 383 16.00 -2.98 -12.28
N SER A 384 16.17 -1.89 -13.01
CA SER A 384 15.35 -1.59 -14.19
C SER A 384 15.63 -2.58 -15.31
N GLN A 385 14.54 -3.05 -15.90
CA GLN A 385 14.59 -3.87 -17.09
C GLN A 385 15.06 -3.02 -18.28
N THR A 386 15.98 -3.58 -19.05
CA THR A 386 16.51 -3.07 -20.32
C THR A 386 16.41 -4.17 -21.37
N ARG A 387 16.72 -3.85 -22.63
CA ARG A 387 16.84 -4.86 -23.69
C ARG A 387 17.86 -5.95 -23.35
N ASP A 388 18.95 -5.61 -22.67
CA ASP A 388 20.06 -6.54 -22.42
C ASP A 388 19.83 -7.50 -21.25
N ASN A 389 18.88 -7.18 -20.37
CA ASN A 389 18.58 -7.97 -19.17
C ASN A 389 17.10 -8.42 -19.11
N PHE A 390 16.36 -8.27 -20.20
CA PHE A 390 14.89 -8.31 -20.23
C PHE A 390 14.30 -9.53 -19.52
N GLU A 391 14.67 -10.74 -19.95
CA GLU A 391 14.13 -11.99 -19.41
C GLU A 391 14.50 -12.19 -17.93
N ALA A 392 15.73 -11.85 -17.53
CA ALA A 392 16.24 -12.05 -16.18
C ALA A 392 15.42 -11.33 -15.10
N TRP A 393 14.69 -10.28 -15.47
CA TRP A 393 13.84 -9.49 -14.56
C TRP A 393 12.34 -9.58 -14.86
N SER A 394 11.94 -10.43 -15.81
CA SER A 394 10.52 -10.60 -16.20
C SER A 394 9.72 -11.41 -15.17
N ASP A 395 10.35 -12.33 -14.45
CA ASP A 395 9.68 -13.23 -13.51
C ASP A 395 9.68 -12.66 -12.09
N SER A 396 8.74 -11.78 -11.79
CA SER A 396 8.61 -11.18 -10.46
C SER A 396 7.17 -10.93 -10.03
N GLY A 397 6.93 -11.02 -8.72
CA GLY A 397 5.61 -10.82 -8.11
C GLY A 397 5.03 -9.42 -8.32
N GLY A 398 5.89 -8.41 -8.53
CA GLY A 398 5.49 -7.01 -8.66
C GLY A 398 4.48 -6.74 -9.78
N ALA A 399 4.62 -7.39 -10.94
CA ALA A 399 3.67 -7.22 -12.04
C ALA A 399 2.28 -7.80 -11.72
N TYR A 400 2.24 -8.94 -11.03
CA TYR A 400 0.99 -9.57 -10.59
C TYR A 400 0.31 -8.77 -9.47
N ILE A 401 1.06 -8.21 -8.53
CA ILE A 401 0.49 -7.29 -7.52
C ILE A 401 -0.06 -6.02 -8.19
N ARG A 402 0.64 -5.47 -9.18
CA ARG A 402 0.15 -4.31 -9.95
C ARG A 402 -1.14 -4.60 -10.70
N GLU A 403 -1.25 -5.78 -11.31
CA GLU A 403 -2.51 -6.25 -11.90
C GLU A 403 -3.60 -6.43 -10.84
N ALA A 404 -3.29 -7.05 -9.71
CA ALA A 404 -4.24 -7.28 -8.62
C ALA A 404 -4.78 -5.96 -8.03
N GLN A 405 -3.97 -4.89 -7.97
CA GLN A 405 -4.42 -3.54 -7.62
C GLN A 405 -5.50 -3.04 -8.58
N ARG A 406 -5.22 -3.09 -9.89
CA ARG A 406 -6.14 -2.60 -10.92
C ARG A 406 -7.43 -3.42 -10.96
N LEU A 407 -7.31 -4.74 -10.95
CA LEU A 407 -8.47 -5.64 -11.00
C LEU A 407 -9.30 -5.60 -9.72
N GLY A 408 -8.65 -5.54 -8.55
CA GLY A 408 -9.37 -5.45 -7.27
C GLY A 408 -10.13 -4.13 -7.14
N LEU A 409 -9.56 -3.04 -7.64
CA LEU A 409 -10.27 -1.76 -7.73
C LEU A 409 -11.44 -1.82 -8.73
N ALA A 410 -11.25 -2.45 -9.90
CA ALA A 410 -12.31 -2.65 -10.87
C ALA A 410 -13.48 -3.51 -10.33
N ASP A 411 -13.20 -4.48 -9.44
CA ASP A 411 -14.22 -5.31 -8.80
C ASP A 411 -15.13 -4.55 -7.82
N VAL A 412 -14.78 -3.31 -7.45
CA VAL A 412 -15.66 -2.35 -6.72
C VAL A 412 -16.80 -1.88 -7.63
N LYS A 413 -16.62 -1.95 -8.97
CA LYS A 413 -17.61 -1.56 -9.99
C LYS A 413 -18.06 -0.09 -9.91
N ASP A 414 -17.14 0.79 -9.54
CA ASP A 414 -17.37 2.24 -9.46
C ASP A 414 -16.23 3.03 -10.11
N PRO A 415 -16.16 3.02 -11.45
CA PRO A 415 -15.11 3.74 -12.17
C PRO A 415 -15.24 5.26 -12.04
N GLU A 416 -16.38 5.80 -11.60
CA GLU A 416 -16.60 7.24 -11.41
C GLU A 416 -15.77 7.78 -10.25
N HIS A 417 -15.73 7.05 -9.14
CA HIS A 417 -15.04 7.49 -7.92
C HIS A 417 -13.76 6.70 -7.60
N THR A 418 -13.37 5.74 -8.44
CA THR A 418 -12.11 5.00 -8.27
C THR A 418 -11.22 5.14 -9.49
N ALA A 419 -9.91 5.21 -9.26
CA ALA A 419 -8.94 5.23 -10.35
C ALA A 419 -7.66 4.47 -10.01
N PHE A 420 -7.16 3.71 -10.97
CA PHE A 420 -5.81 3.16 -10.94
C PHE A 420 -4.86 4.10 -11.69
N LEU A 421 -3.82 4.57 -11.02
CA LEU A 421 -2.87 5.55 -11.51
C LEU A 421 -1.52 4.87 -11.74
N PRO A 422 -1.06 4.69 -12.99
CA PRO A 422 0.17 3.93 -13.24
C PRO A 422 1.41 4.71 -12.78
N ALA A 423 2.37 3.98 -12.21
CA ALA A 423 3.56 4.55 -11.57
C ALA A 423 4.87 3.83 -11.95
N CYS A 424 4.80 2.75 -12.74
CA CYS A 424 5.94 1.88 -13.06
C CYS A 424 6.74 2.32 -14.29
N ASP A 425 6.28 3.34 -15.02
CA ASP A 425 7.02 3.94 -16.13
C ASP A 425 8.20 4.82 -15.65
N VAL A 426 8.17 5.23 -14.39
CA VAL A 426 9.20 6.03 -13.75
C VAL A 426 10.31 5.11 -13.24
N GLN A 427 11.14 4.61 -14.16
CA GLN A 427 12.24 3.69 -13.84
C GLN A 427 13.38 4.39 -13.08
N ILE A 428 13.47 4.14 -11.78
CA ILE A 428 14.65 4.48 -10.96
C ILE A 428 15.06 3.26 -10.15
N PRO A 429 16.36 2.89 -10.15
CA PRO A 429 16.84 1.80 -9.33
C PRO A 429 16.60 2.02 -7.83
N GLY A 430 16.21 0.95 -7.14
CA GLY A 430 16.09 0.92 -5.68
C GLY A 430 14.67 0.68 -5.16
N LEU A 431 14.55 0.58 -3.83
CA LEU A 431 13.30 0.28 -3.12
C LEU A 431 12.35 1.50 -3.04
N HIS A 432 12.92 2.69 -2.96
CA HIS A 432 12.19 3.95 -2.81
C HIS A 432 12.64 4.94 -3.90
N PRO A 433 12.05 4.86 -5.11
CA PRO A 433 12.35 5.79 -6.21
C PRO A 433 12.13 7.24 -5.81
N ALA A 434 13.10 8.11 -6.11
CA ALA A 434 13.05 9.53 -5.80
C ALA A 434 12.25 10.37 -6.82
N LYS A 435 11.76 9.80 -7.94
CA LYS A 435 10.83 10.51 -8.84
C LYS A 435 9.39 10.29 -8.35
N LYS A 436 8.89 11.26 -7.57
CA LYS A 436 7.55 11.23 -6.97
C LYS A 436 6.61 12.32 -7.51
N VAL A 437 7.15 13.34 -8.17
CA VAL A 437 6.35 14.44 -8.73
C VAL A 437 5.33 13.89 -9.73
N GLU A 438 5.75 12.99 -10.61
CA GLU A 438 4.91 12.38 -11.63
C GLU A 438 3.73 11.60 -11.01
N HIS A 439 3.94 10.97 -9.85
CA HIS A 439 2.89 10.21 -9.16
C HIS A 439 1.86 11.16 -8.54
N GLY A 440 2.31 12.21 -7.85
CA GLY A 440 1.43 13.24 -7.28
C GLY A 440 0.65 14.01 -8.35
N GLU A 441 1.29 14.34 -9.47
CA GLU A 441 0.64 15.04 -10.59
C GLU A 441 -0.44 14.20 -11.28
N ARG A 442 -0.19 12.90 -11.49
CA ARG A 442 -1.22 11.98 -12.03
C ARG A 442 -2.42 11.88 -11.11
N ALA A 443 -2.18 11.77 -9.81
CA ALA A 443 -3.26 11.76 -8.83
C ALA A 443 -4.05 13.07 -8.82
N ALA A 444 -3.37 14.22 -8.93
CA ALA A 444 -4.03 15.51 -9.00
C ALA A 444 -4.88 15.66 -10.27
N ARG A 445 -4.37 15.21 -11.42
CA ARG A 445 -5.10 15.21 -12.70
C ARG A 445 -6.40 14.42 -12.61
N TRP A 446 -6.34 13.22 -12.04
CA TRP A 446 -7.55 12.41 -11.80
C TRP A 446 -8.54 13.13 -10.89
N ALA A 447 -8.10 13.62 -9.72
CA ALA A 447 -9.00 14.29 -8.78
C ALA A 447 -9.64 15.55 -9.40
N LEU A 448 -8.83 16.41 -10.03
CA LEU A 448 -9.32 17.63 -10.68
C LEU A 448 -10.35 17.32 -11.78
N ASN A 449 -10.15 16.24 -12.54
CA ASN A 449 -11.12 15.82 -13.55
C ASN A 449 -12.38 15.20 -12.95
N ARG A 450 -12.25 14.14 -12.15
CA ARG A 450 -13.38 13.29 -11.73
C ARG A 450 -14.11 13.80 -10.51
N VAL A 451 -13.38 14.39 -9.56
CA VAL A 451 -13.97 14.88 -8.30
C VAL A 451 -14.40 16.34 -8.43
N TYR A 452 -13.67 17.14 -9.22
CA TYR A 452 -13.92 18.59 -9.34
C TYR A 452 -14.45 19.02 -10.71
N GLY A 453 -14.63 18.11 -11.66
CA GLY A 453 -15.23 18.40 -12.97
C GLY A 453 -14.40 19.32 -13.87
N MET A 454 -13.10 19.48 -13.60
CA MET A 454 -12.23 20.32 -14.41
C MET A 454 -11.84 19.61 -15.72
N LYS A 455 -11.64 20.41 -16.77
CA LYS A 455 -11.18 19.92 -18.09
C LYS A 455 -9.68 19.62 -18.06
N ILE A 456 -9.31 18.52 -17.41
CA ILE A 456 -7.94 18.03 -17.29
C ILE A 456 -7.87 16.60 -17.83
N ASP A 457 -6.88 16.31 -18.66
CA ASP A 457 -6.63 14.94 -19.13
C ASP A 457 -6.02 14.08 -18.01
N TRP A 458 -6.60 12.89 -17.81
CA TRP A 458 -6.11 11.91 -16.84
C TRP A 458 -6.31 10.45 -17.27
N ASP A 459 -7.22 10.18 -18.20
CA ASP A 459 -7.72 8.84 -18.46
C ASP A 459 -6.70 7.93 -19.17
N SER A 460 -6.85 6.61 -18.99
CA SER A 460 -5.95 5.61 -19.60
C SER A 460 -6.54 5.02 -20.88
N ALA A 461 -5.75 4.23 -21.61
CA ALA A 461 -6.20 3.39 -22.72
C ALA A 461 -6.40 1.94 -22.23
N SER A 462 -7.29 1.22 -22.89
CA SER A 462 -7.63 -0.18 -22.62
C SER A 462 -7.34 -1.04 -23.83
N LEU A 463 -6.84 -2.25 -23.60
CA LEU A 463 -6.70 -3.26 -24.64
C LEU A 463 -8.09 -3.83 -24.99
N VAL A 464 -8.47 -3.73 -26.25
CA VAL A 464 -9.75 -4.19 -26.81
C VAL A 464 -9.64 -5.63 -27.32
N SER A 465 -8.59 -5.94 -28.09
CA SER A 465 -8.35 -7.30 -28.58
C SER A 465 -6.85 -7.59 -28.73
N ALA A 466 -6.52 -8.88 -28.72
CA ALA A 466 -5.21 -9.41 -29.03
C ALA A 466 -5.39 -10.65 -29.91
N GLU A 467 -5.07 -10.51 -31.19
CA GLU A 467 -5.36 -11.51 -32.22
C GLU A 467 -4.08 -12.00 -32.86
N ARG A 468 -3.94 -13.31 -33.05
CA ARG A 468 -2.79 -13.88 -33.76
C ARG A 468 -2.94 -13.65 -35.26
N ASP A 469 -1.88 -13.14 -35.88
CA ASP A 469 -1.73 -13.07 -37.33
C ASP A 469 -0.37 -13.68 -37.72
N GLY A 470 -0.37 -14.89 -38.27
CA GLY A 470 0.86 -15.63 -38.54
C GLY A 470 1.72 -15.83 -37.29
N ASP A 471 2.95 -15.31 -37.33
CA ASP A 471 3.94 -15.36 -36.26
C ASP A 471 3.95 -14.10 -35.36
N CYS A 472 2.95 -13.24 -35.48
CA CYS A 472 2.79 -12.05 -34.66
C CYS A 472 1.43 -12.00 -33.93
N MET A 473 1.32 -11.07 -32.99
CA MET A 473 0.08 -10.70 -32.30
C MET A 473 -0.27 -9.25 -32.60
N VAL A 474 -1.48 -9.02 -33.09
CA VAL A 474 -2.05 -7.71 -33.34
C VAL A 474 -2.89 -7.30 -32.14
N LEU A 475 -2.44 -6.26 -31.44
CA LEU A 475 -3.13 -5.66 -30.31
C LEU A 475 -3.95 -4.47 -30.79
N THR A 476 -5.20 -4.36 -30.37
CA THR A 476 -6.07 -3.19 -30.63
C THR A 476 -6.42 -2.50 -29.32
N PHE A 477 -6.31 -1.18 -29.28
CA PHE A 477 -6.62 -0.33 -28.14
C PHE A 477 -7.79 0.61 -28.46
N ASP A 478 -8.50 1.06 -27.42
CA ASP A 478 -9.60 2.03 -27.54
C ASP A 478 -9.12 3.47 -27.85
N LYS A 479 -7.83 3.72 -27.61
CA LYS A 479 -7.15 5.00 -27.82
C LYS A 479 -5.78 4.78 -28.42
N LYS A 480 -5.19 5.85 -28.95
CA LYS A 480 -3.82 5.79 -29.47
C LYS A 480 -2.85 5.51 -28.33
N VAL A 481 -1.93 4.58 -28.55
CA VAL A 481 -0.82 4.31 -27.64
C VAL A 481 0.49 4.42 -28.41
N MET A 482 1.37 5.31 -27.94
CA MET A 482 2.63 5.61 -28.61
C MET A 482 3.65 6.21 -27.64
N PRO A 483 4.95 6.11 -27.92
CA PRO A 483 5.96 6.85 -27.19
C PRO A 483 5.69 8.36 -27.27
N ASP A 484 6.05 9.10 -26.23
CA ASP A 484 5.87 10.56 -26.16
C ASP A 484 6.84 11.35 -27.04
N ASP A 485 7.98 10.78 -27.40
CA ASP A 485 8.96 11.42 -28.28
C ASP A 485 8.79 11.09 -29.77
N MET A 486 7.81 10.24 -30.13
CA MET A 486 7.46 9.84 -31.51
C MET A 486 8.60 9.27 -32.37
N SER A 487 9.80 9.14 -31.82
CA SER A 487 11.04 8.79 -32.52
C SER A 487 11.67 7.53 -31.95
N THR A 488 11.27 7.12 -30.75
CA THR A 488 11.68 5.85 -30.15
C THR A 488 10.93 4.65 -30.72
N ALA A 489 11.64 3.53 -30.77
CA ALA A 489 11.02 2.23 -31.02
C ALA A 489 10.01 1.90 -29.92
N ILE A 490 8.98 1.12 -30.24
CA ILE A 490 8.04 0.63 -29.24
C ILE A 490 8.74 -0.44 -28.39
N GLU A 491 8.70 -0.27 -27.07
CA GLU A 491 9.40 -1.13 -26.11
C GLU A 491 8.49 -1.65 -24.99
N GLY A 492 8.96 -2.68 -24.28
CA GLY A 492 8.31 -3.20 -23.08
C GLY A 492 7.38 -4.38 -23.28
N PHE A 493 7.33 -4.94 -24.49
CA PHE A 493 6.55 -6.14 -24.80
C PHE A 493 7.34 -7.42 -24.60
N SER A 494 6.63 -8.46 -24.17
CA SER A 494 7.09 -9.84 -24.23
C SER A 494 6.01 -10.75 -24.81
N ILE A 495 6.43 -11.81 -25.48
CA ILE A 495 5.54 -12.74 -26.19
C ILE A 495 5.95 -14.18 -25.89
N ALA A 496 4.96 -15.06 -25.79
CA ALA A 496 5.14 -16.48 -25.52
C ALA A 496 4.27 -17.32 -26.44
N ASP A 497 4.73 -18.54 -26.75
CA ASP A 497 3.88 -19.61 -27.29
C ASP A 497 3.13 -20.33 -26.15
N LYS A 498 2.53 -21.48 -26.46
CA LYS A 498 1.80 -22.29 -25.47
C LYS A 498 2.66 -22.85 -24.34
N SER A 499 3.99 -22.75 -24.40
CA SER A 499 4.88 -23.15 -23.30
C SER A 499 4.82 -22.20 -22.10
N GLY A 500 4.34 -20.96 -22.31
CA GLY A 500 4.34 -19.92 -21.28
C GLY A 500 5.69 -19.28 -21.02
N LYS A 501 6.73 -19.60 -21.80
CA LYS A 501 8.04 -18.96 -21.73
C LYS A 501 8.05 -17.66 -22.53
N PHE A 502 8.09 -16.54 -21.83
CA PHE A 502 8.11 -15.22 -22.45
C PHE A 502 9.52 -14.81 -22.87
N TYR A 503 9.64 -14.29 -24.09
CA TYR A 503 10.81 -13.60 -24.61
C TYR A 503 10.49 -12.14 -24.88
N MET A 504 11.50 -11.27 -24.81
CA MET A 504 11.38 -9.89 -25.29
C MET A 504 10.83 -9.88 -26.72
N ALA A 505 9.87 -9.01 -26.97
CA ALA A 505 9.23 -8.86 -28.26
C ALA A 505 9.56 -7.51 -28.90
N TYR A 506 9.63 -7.53 -30.22
CA TYR A 506 9.64 -6.33 -31.06
C TYR A 506 8.20 -5.88 -31.28
N ALA A 507 8.03 -4.56 -31.46
CA ALA A 507 6.72 -4.00 -31.71
C ALA A 507 6.78 -2.84 -32.73
N ALA A 508 5.72 -2.71 -33.51
CA ALA A 508 5.56 -1.66 -34.52
C ALA A 508 4.08 -1.37 -34.75
N TRP A 509 3.76 -0.20 -35.31
CA TRP A 509 2.42 0.07 -35.79
C TRP A 509 2.19 -0.59 -37.16
N PRO A 510 0.97 -1.07 -37.45
CA PRO A 510 0.62 -1.47 -38.82
C PRO A 510 0.73 -0.26 -39.75
N GLN A 511 1.43 -0.43 -40.87
CA GLN A 511 1.50 0.59 -41.91
C GLN A 511 0.17 0.68 -42.66
N THR A 512 -0.25 1.90 -42.99
CA THR A 512 -1.36 2.14 -43.93
C THR A 512 -0.85 1.98 -45.37
N LYS A 513 -1.72 1.58 -46.30
CA LYS A 513 -1.36 1.31 -47.71
C LYS A 513 -0.62 2.45 -48.44
N ASP A 514 -0.75 3.69 -47.97
CA ASP A 514 -0.14 4.89 -48.56
C ASP A 514 1.23 5.29 -47.94
N ALA A 515 1.90 4.38 -47.24
CA ALA A 515 3.20 4.65 -46.62
C ALA A 515 4.32 4.80 -47.67
N GLY A 516 4.51 6.02 -48.18
CA GLY A 516 5.68 6.38 -48.97
C GLY A 516 6.99 6.26 -48.16
N VAL A 517 8.13 6.21 -48.87
CA VAL A 517 9.49 6.04 -48.30
C VAL A 517 9.85 7.11 -47.27
N TRP A 518 9.18 8.27 -47.31
CA TRP A 518 9.28 9.33 -46.32
C TRP A 518 8.23 9.09 -45.21
N ASN A 519 8.68 8.45 -44.14
CA ASN A 519 7.88 8.14 -42.96
C ASN A 519 7.50 9.44 -42.24
N THR A 520 6.38 10.05 -42.60
CA THR A 520 5.87 11.23 -41.88
C THR A 520 5.08 10.73 -40.67
N PRO A 521 5.48 11.06 -39.43
CA PRO A 521 4.72 10.68 -38.24
C PRO A 521 3.27 11.14 -38.38
N ASN A 522 2.30 10.25 -38.07
CA ASN A 522 0.84 10.50 -38.02
C ASN A 522 0.01 10.38 -39.32
N LYS A 523 0.60 10.13 -40.50
CA LYS A 523 -0.22 9.83 -41.71
C LYS A 523 -0.18 8.37 -42.15
N ASN A 524 0.86 7.64 -41.76
CA ASN A 524 1.19 6.36 -42.40
C ASN A 524 0.94 5.12 -41.51
N PHE A 525 0.39 5.28 -40.30
CA PHE A 525 0.19 4.17 -39.36
C PHE A 525 -0.99 4.40 -38.41
N ASP A 526 -1.61 3.30 -37.98
CA ASP A 526 -2.70 3.31 -37.01
C ASP A 526 -2.17 3.10 -35.58
N ALA A 527 -2.08 4.19 -34.81
CA ALA A 527 -1.60 4.18 -33.44
C ALA A 527 -2.58 3.58 -32.42
N THR A 528 -3.78 3.17 -32.84
CA THR A 528 -4.68 2.35 -32.01
C THR A 528 -4.34 0.87 -32.08
N LYS A 529 -3.41 0.47 -32.95
CA LYS A 529 -2.97 -0.91 -33.12
C LYS A 529 -1.46 -1.06 -32.93
N VAL A 530 -1.05 -2.17 -32.34
CA VAL A 530 0.37 -2.52 -32.19
C VAL A 530 0.56 -3.97 -32.61
N ILE A 531 1.45 -4.20 -33.56
CA ILE A 531 1.91 -5.53 -33.95
C ILE A 531 3.09 -5.90 -33.06
N VAL A 532 3.05 -7.08 -32.43
CA VAL A 532 4.06 -7.59 -31.50
C VAL A 532 4.56 -8.95 -31.99
N TRP A 533 5.88 -9.15 -32.08
CA TRP A 533 6.46 -10.41 -32.55
C TRP A 533 7.83 -10.68 -31.91
N SER A 534 8.27 -11.94 -31.95
CA SER A 534 9.65 -12.31 -31.61
C SER A 534 10.12 -13.41 -32.56
N PRO A 535 11.35 -13.34 -33.12
CA PRO A 535 11.83 -14.38 -34.01
C PRO A 535 11.94 -15.75 -33.33
N LEU A 536 11.96 -15.79 -31.99
CA LEU A 536 12.00 -16.99 -31.14
C LEU A 536 10.62 -17.63 -30.93
N VAL A 537 9.53 -16.94 -31.27
CA VAL A 537 8.16 -17.38 -31.00
C VAL A 537 7.38 -17.42 -32.31
N LYS A 538 7.30 -18.61 -32.93
CA LYS A 538 6.63 -18.79 -34.24
C LYS A 538 5.12 -18.93 -34.15
N GLU A 539 4.62 -19.43 -33.03
CA GLU A 539 3.19 -19.61 -32.79
C GLU A 539 2.78 -18.85 -31.52
N PRO A 540 2.67 -17.51 -31.60
CA PRO A 540 2.40 -16.73 -30.41
C PRO A 540 1.00 -17.04 -29.86
N ALA A 541 0.94 -17.15 -28.53
CA ALA A 541 -0.27 -17.45 -27.77
C ALA A 541 -0.61 -16.35 -26.77
N ALA A 542 0.38 -15.60 -26.29
CA ALA A 542 0.16 -14.53 -25.33
C ALA A 542 1.18 -13.41 -25.42
N VAL A 543 0.74 -12.20 -25.06
CA VAL A 543 1.56 -10.99 -24.96
C VAL A 543 1.43 -10.38 -23.57
N ARG A 544 2.53 -9.81 -23.08
CA ARG A 544 2.56 -8.97 -21.88
C ARG A 544 3.23 -7.64 -22.19
N TYR A 545 2.74 -6.56 -21.59
CA TYR A 545 3.33 -5.22 -21.66
C TYR A 545 3.72 -4.74 -20.27
N ALA A 546 4.93 -4.19 -20.14
CA ALA A 546 5.49 -3.67 -18.90
C ALA A 546 5.37 -4.64 -17.70
N TRP A 547 5.68 -5.91 -17.94
CA TRP A 547 5.43 -7.01 -17.00
C TRP A 547 6.68 -7.42 -16.20
N ALA A 548 7.08 -6.53 -15.29
CA ALA A 548 8.14 -6.76 -14.31
C ALA A 548 7.96 -5.84 -13.10
N THR A 549 8.81 -6.01 -12.08
CA THR A 549 8.87 -5.13 -10.91
C THR A 549 9.29 -3.71 -11.31
N SER A 550 10.37 -3.56 -12.08
CA SER A 550 10.79 -2.30 -12.73
C SER A 550 10.81 -2.49 -14.26
N PRO A 551 9.64 -2.47 -14.90
CA PRO A 551 9.50 -2.91 -16.29
C PRO A 551 9.99 -1.88 -17.29
N MET A 552 10.57 -2.36 -18.39
CA MET A 552 10.77 -1.57 -19.61
C MET A 552 9.40 -1.30 -20.23
N GLY A 553 9.23 -0.11 -20.79
CA GLY A 553 7.99 0.28 -21.47
C GLY A 553 7.90 1.79 -21.62
N ASN A 554 7.63 2.24 -22.84
CA ASN A 554 7.60 3.65 -23.21
C ASN A 554 6.24 4.13 -23.75
N LEU A 555 5.22 3.27 -23.83
CA LEU A 555 3.92 3.67 -24.37
C LEU A 555 3.18 4.62 -23.44
N LYS A 556 2.68 5.69 -24.05
CA LYS A 556 1.81 6.71 -23.45
C LYS A 556 0.49 6.77 -24.20
N VAL A 557 -0.56 7.15 -23.47
CA VAL A 557 -1.89 7.39 -24.05
C VAL A 557 -1.86 8.71 -24.82
N ASN A 558 -2.20 8.64 -26.12
CA ASN A 558 -2.12 9.76 -27.05
C ASN A 558 -0.75 10.46 -27.08
N GLY A 559 0.34 9.75 -26.76
CA GLY A 559 1.70 10.30 -26.71
C GLY A 559 1.92 11.32 -25.58
N LYS A 560 1.05 11.39 -24.57
CA LYS A 560 1.16 12.38 -23.48
C LYS A 560 2.14 11.88 -22.41
N PRO A 561 3.26 12.57 -22.12
CA PRO A 561 4.29 12.10 -21.18
C PRO A 561 3.77 11.71 -19.79
N TRP A 562 2.76 12.43 -19.31
CA TRP A 562 2.13 12.23 -17.99
C TRP A 562 1.06 11.13 -17.96
N LEU A 563 0.68 10.53 -19.09
CA LEU A 563 -0.32 9.44 -19.17
C LEU A 563 0.31 8.13 -19.67
N PRO A 564 1.09 7.41 -18.83
CA PRO A 564 1.61 6.10 -19.21
C PRO A 564 0.49 5.07 -19.43
N LEU A 565 0.72 4.17 -20.39
CA LEU A 565 -0.07 2.95 -20.52
C LEU A 565 0.23 2.03 -19.34
N HIS A 566 -0.81 1.49 -18.71
CA HIS A 566 -0.64 0.54 -17.61
C HIS A 566 -0.22 -0.85 -18.11
N ASN A 567 0.38 -1.65 -17.25
CA ASN A 567 0.76 -3.02 -17.60
C ASN A 567 -0.47 -3.89 -17.86
N PHE A 568 -0.35 -4.83 -18.80
CA PHE A 568 -1.39 -5.80 -19.09
C PHE A 568 -0.78 -7.11 -19.57
N ARG A 569 -1.61 -8.14 -19.60
CA ARG A 569 -1.33 -9.45 -20.18
C ARG A 569 -2.55 -10.00 -20.92
N THR A 570 -2.32 -10.94 -21.83
CA THR A 570 -3.40 -11.65 -22.55
C THR A 570 -3.52 -13.12 -22.15
N ASP A 571 -2.62 -13.60 -21.28
CA ASP A 571 -2.67 -14.95 -20.70
C ASP A 571 -3.42 -15.01 -19.36
N ASN A 572 -3.64 -16.23 -18.88
CA ASN A 572 -4.13 -16.56 -17.55
C ASN A 572 -3.11 -17.39 -16.74
N TRP A 573 -1.81 -17.27 -17.04
CA TRP A 573 -0.74 -17.97 -16.32
C TRP A 573 -0.37 -17.21 -15.05
N ASP A 574 -1.04 -17.58 -13.95
CA ASP A 574 -0.95 -16.89 -12.67
C ASP A 574 0.34 -17.19 -11.89
N TRP A 575 0.69 -16.24 -11.01
CA TRP A 575 1.70 -16.46 -9.98
C TRP A 575 1.32 -17.67 -9.10
N PRO A 576 2.24 -18.62 -8.83
CA PRO A 576 1.94 -19.73 -7.95
C PRO A 576 1.66 -19.25 -6.52
N GLU A 577 0.44 -19.45 -6.05
CA GLU A 577 0.04 -19.12 -4.68
C GLU A 577 -0.90 -20.16 -4.08
N SER A 578 -0.85 -20.29 -2.75
CA SER A 578 -1.77 -21.14 -1.98
C SER A 578 -2.81 -20.29 -1.26
N GLU A 579 -4.01 -20.85 -1.13
CA GLU A 579 -5.06 -20.32 -0.27
C GLU A 579 -4.79 -20.57 1.22
N ASP A 580 -3.88 -21.48 1.56
CA ASP A 580 -3.40 -21.64 2.93
C ASP A 580 -2.39 -20.50 3.26
N PRO A 581 -2.69 -19.63 4.25
CA PRO A 581 -1.76 -18.61 4.69
C PRO A 581 -0.39 -19.14 5.12
N ALA A 582 -0.31 -20.38 5.61
CA ALA A 582 0.93 -21.00 6.07
C ALA A 582 1.80 -21.54 4.92
N GLU A 583 1.22 -21.81 3.74
CA GLU A 583 1.92 -22.48 2.65
C GLU A 583 2.52 -21.48 1.65
N THR A 584 3.85 -21.45 1.52
CA THR A 584 4.54 -20.58 0.55
C THR A 584 4.98 -21.35 -0.70
N LEU A 585 4.18 -21.27 -1.77
CA LEU A 585 4.48 -21.96 -3.03
C LEU A 585 5.66 -21.38 -3.82
N VAL A 586 6.09 -20.15 -3.53
CA VAL A 586 7.30 -19.52 -4.08
C VAL A 586 8.19 -19.05 -2.94
N ASP A 587 8.85 -20.02 -2.33
CA ASP A 587 9.87 -19.74 -1.31
C ASP A 587 11.17 -19.21 -1.94
N ARG A 588 12.20 -19.01 -1.12
CA ARG A 588 13.52 -18.56 -1.60
C ARG A 588 14.16 -19.55 -2.57
N GLY A 589 13.92 -20.85 -2.40
CA GLY A 589 14.47 -21.90 -3.26
C GLY A 589 13.87 -21.84 -4.65
N LYS A 590 12.54 -21.88 -4.74
CA LYS A 590 11.82 -21.79 -6.01
C LYS A 590 12.03 -20.43 -6.68
N GLY A 591 12.08 -19.35 -5.91
CA GLY A 591 12.42 -18.02 -6.44
C GLY A 591 13.77 -18.00 -7.15
N ARG A 592 14.80 -18.65 -6.59
CA ARG A 592 16.11 -18.81 -7.26
C ARG A 592 16.04 -19.67 -8.51
N ALA A 593 15.28 -20.75 -8.49
CA ALA A 593 15.10 -21.61 -9.67
C ALA A 593 14.43 -20.84 -10.83
N MET A 594 13.40 -20.04 -10.54
CA MET A 594 12.76 -19.17 -11.54
C MET A 594 13.74 -18.14 -12.10
N GLN A 595 14.56 -17.52 -11.24
CA GLN A 595 15.60 -16.57 -11.68
C GLN A 595 16.66 -17.24 -12.55
N GLN A 596 17.05 -18.47 -12.23
CA GLN A 596 18.00 -19.23 -13.04
C GLN A 596 17.41 -19.56 -14.42
N GLU A 597 16.17 -20.06 -14.48
CA GLU A 597 15.49 -20.32 -15.75
C GLU A 597 15.39 -19.04 -16.60
N ALA A 598 15.05 -17.91 -15.97
CA ALA A 598 15.01 -16.61 -16.64
C ALA A 598 16.37 -16.17 -17.20
N ALA A 599 17.47 -16.43 -16.48
CA ALA A 599 18.82 -16.17 -16.94
C ALA A 599 19.21 -17.09 -18.12
N GLU A 600 18.84 -18.37 -18.08
CA GLU A 600 19.06 -19.30 -19.19
C GLU A 600 18.28 -18.87 -20.45
N ARG A 601 17.03 -18.39 -20.29
CA ARG A 601 16.25 -17.82 -21.41
C ARG A 601 16.89 -16.55 -21.98
N LEU A 602 17.47 -15.71 -21.13
CA LEU A 602 18.20 -14.51 -21.58
C LEU A 602 19.40 -14.88 -22.45
N GLU A 603 20.23 -15.82 -22.00
CA GLU A 603 21.41 -16.27 -22.74
C GLU A 603 21.04 -16.97 -24.05
N TYR A 604 19.96 -17.75 -24.04
CA TYR A 604 19.39 -18.33 -25.26
C TYR A 604 19.00 -17.22 -26.27
N ARG A 605 18.24 -16.20 -25.84
CA ARG A 605 17.85 -15.10 -26.73
C ARG A 605 19.07 -14.39 -27.32
N LYS A 606 20.04 -14.02 -26.48
CA LYS A 606 21.27 -13.35 -26.94
C LYS A 606 22.03 -14.17 -27.98
N THR A 607 22.10 -15.48 -27.79
CA THR A 607 22.76 -16.40 -28.72
C THR A 607 22.05 -16.41 -30.07
N GLU A 608 20.73 -16.50 -30.09
CA GLU A 608 19.96 -16.51 -31.34
C GLU A 608 19.94 -15.14 -32.03
N GLU A 609 19.88 -14.04 -31.29
CA GLU A 609 20.03 -12.68 -31.85
C GLU A 609 21.42 -12.50 -32.49
N ALA A 610 22.49 -12.97 -31.84
CA ALA A 610 23.84 -12.95 -32.40
C ALA A 610 23.95 -13.80 -33.67
N ARG A 611 23.33 -15.00 -33.69
CA ARG A 611 23.29 -15.85 -34.89
C ARG A 611 22.60 -15.15 -36.07
N GLN A 612 21.46 -14.50 -35.83
CA GLN A 612 20.74 -13.73 -36.85
C GLN A 612 21.54 -12.53 -37.35
N ALA A 613 22.20 -11.79 -36.45
CA ALA A 613 23.06 -10.69 -36.84
C ALA A 613 24.21 -11.15 -37.77
N VAL A 614 24.83 -12.30 -37.48
CA VAL A 614 25.86 -12.89 -38.35
C VAL A 614 25.30 -13.26 -39.72
N GLU A 615 24.08 -13.80 -39.79
CA GLU A 615 23.42 -14.12 -41.06
C GLU A 615 23.14 -12.86 -41.90
N ILE A 616 22.62 -11.81 -41.27
CA ILE A 616 22.39 -10.51 -41.92
C ILE A 616 23.71 -9.94 -42.45
N LEU A 617 24.78 -9.96 -41.66
CA LEU A 617 26.11 -9.48 -42.09
C LEU A 617 26.64 -10.28 -43.28
N LYS A 618 26.49 -11.61 -43.29
CA LYS A 618 26.85 -12.46 -44.44
C LYS A 618 26.02 -12.11 -45.67
N ARG A 619 24.72 -11.83 -45.50
CA ARG A 619 23.86 -11.38 -46.61
C ARG A 619 24.28 -10.00 -47.14
N LEU A 620 24.60 -9.05 -46.26
CA LEU A 620 25.10 -7.73 -46.64
C LEU A 620 26.40 -7.81 -47.45
N GLN A 621 27.29 -8.76 -47.14
CA GLN A 621 28.53 -8.98 -47.90
C GLN A 621 28.32 -9.51 -49.33
N THR A 622 27.15 -10.08 -49.62
CA THR A 622 26.78 -10.65 -50.93
C THR A 622 25.77 -9.79 -51.68
N LEU A 623 25.12 -8.85 -51.01
CA LEU A 623 24.20 -7.87 -51.61
C LEU A 623 24.92 -7.01 -52.67
N GLY A 624 24.38 -6.98 -53.88
CA GLY A 624 24.92 -6.21 -55.01
C GLY A 624 26.10 -6.85 -55.75
N LYS A 625 26.65 -7.99 -55.28
CA LYS A 625 27.63 -8.76 -56.05
C LYS A 625 26.91 -9.62 -57.09
N LYS A 626 27.21 -9.45 -58.38
CA LYS A 626 26.72 -10.35 -59.43
C LYS A 626 27.20 -11.76 -59.13
N ASP A 627 26.30 -12.73 -59.20
CA ASP A 627 26.64 -14.13 -59.13
C ASP A 627 27.69 -14.44 -60.23
N PRO A 628 28.92 -14.86 -59.88
CA PRO A 628 29.97 -15.15 -60.86
C PRO A 628 29.59 -16.32 -61.79
N THR A 629 28.59 -17.11 -61.42
CA THR A 629 28.14 -18.28 -62.19
C THR A 629 27.02 -17.97 -63.19
N ALA A 630 26.27 -16.88 -63.00
CA ALA A 630 25.15 -16.50 -63.88
C ALA A 630 25.59 -16.02 -65.29
N GLY A 631 26.90 -15.89 -65.54
CA GLY A 631 27.45 -15.46 -66.84
C GLY A 631 27.99 -16.59 -67.73
N LYS A 632 27.97 -17.86 -67.32
CA LYS A 632 28.64 -18.96 -68.05
C LYS A 632 27.74 -19.90 -68.85
N GLU A 633 26.41 -19.80 -68.78
CA GLU A 633 25.51 -20.71 -69.54
C GLU A 633 25.03 -20.17 -70.90
N ALA A 634 25.44 -18.97 -71.33
CA ALA A 634 24.94 -18.36 -72.58
C ALA A 634 25.90 -18.38 -73.78
N LYS A 635 26.96 -19.21 -73.78
CA LYS A 635 27.86 -19.35 -74.94
C LYS A 635 28.31 -20.80 -75.15
N GLY A 636 27.54 -21.56 -75.92
CA GLY A 636 27.99 -22.89 -76.35
C GLY A 636 26.94 -23.73 -77.07
N THR A 637 26.36 -23.24 -78.17
CA THR A 637 25.76 -24.10 -79.23
C THR A 637 25.44 -23.26 -80.47
N THR A 638 26.46 -22.98 -81.27
CA THR A 638 26.34 -22.75 -82.73
C THR A 638 27.71 -22.93 -83.37
N SER A 639 27.98 -24.13 -83.87
CA SER A 639 28.68 -24.42 -85.14
C SER A 639 28.60 -25.91 -85.40
#